data_AF-A0A5C4RUW3-F1
#
_entry.id   AF-A0A5C4RUW3-F1
#
_cell.length_a   1.000
_cell.length_b   1.000
_cell.length_c   1.000
_cell.angle_alpha   90.00
_cell.angle_beta   90.00
_cell.angle_gamma   90.00
#
_symmetry.space_group_name_H-M   'P 1'
#
loop_
_entity.id
_entity.type
_entity.pdbx_description
1 polymer ?
#
loop_
_entity_poly.entity_id
_entity_poly.type
_entity_poly.pdbx_seq_one_letter_code
_entity_poly.pdbx_strand_id
1 'polypeptide(L)'
;MLGVIRFPGSIMAIFRLDPALRISTRRGQILAWLPAQARPRILSARTVERLASVLAGLDPSGLPPEELRDLRDAGLLVSPSADQAAAPPSIDLPAQHPSISELPALVRQVSQTCLFPGEREFVAWSPSLRAYCRLPGALALRLLAAGEGKAVPDLLAGLAAGSLDEARARAGLAQLLAAGLLVPATATRTKPVASTSPIETDAVHLGEGDPWAALQPDGRTPIYFVTHHADHLPLALGMLRAHLMAHRGGELLRHYQPLPIVSVGADQMQALYRRFGPGLWLFSNYMWSHEYNRGLSAAAKAADPRNLTIHGGPSAPKYEEACQRHMQANPHVDVVVRGEGEATLVELLEALAKGQGIDALREVAGLTYRSGQALVRTAERHRLAAMDELPSPYLSGMFNHYGGKVVAAILESNRGCPYACTFCDWGSATQQKIRSFDLERVKAEIDWIGRQRIRVLWIADANFGIFKRDVDIAEHVAATKARYGYPREVVVNYPKNATEKIAEIVKVFARAGICSQGIISIQTTDPDTLAVIRRDNIKTKKYDELGDIFRRENLPLSTDLMIGLPGATVKSFKGDLQYYFDDDVGVKAYRTQLLPNAPMSDPEYLRENQIRVDAQQYLVSTSSYSTADLAEMLEIWSAFDIADGYAVLRYVARFLQWEHGIAATELIHAIVRTVRTAPAAYPAITWLFRHFQAERQALGGWGPFYAEIADFARRELGVPMDPGFRTTLRVNELMMPGEGRRFPEVHALEHDFAAWFDANVRARAPAARLLADYPPGRLEITDPYRMCETDFHRIEQYDNHQVFFELASSTSRRRSVPNFVEQRA
;
A
#
# COMPACT_ATOMS: atom_id res chain seq x y z
N MET A 1 -6.25 -43.94 14.50
CA MET A 1 -6.60 -45.30 14.00
C MET A 1 -6.40 -45.30 12.49
N LEU A 2 -5.87 -46.37 11.90
CA LEU A 2 -5.14 -46.38 10.62
C LEU A 2 -6.09 -46.38 9.39
N GLY A 3 -5.97 -45.40 8.50
CA GLY A 3 -6.63 -45.41 7.18
C GLY A 3 -5.84 -46.29 6.19
N VAL A 4 -6.46 -47.33 5.66
CA VAL A 4 -5.82 -48.28 4.74
C VAL A 4 -6.07 -47.85 3.30
N ILE A 5 -5.02 -47.51 2.55
CA ILE A 5 -5.13 -47.11 1.14
C ILE A 5 -4.50 -48.19 0.25
N ARG A 6 -5.25 -48.71 -0.73
CA ARG A 6 -4.75 -49.69 -1.72
C ARG A 6 -4.35 -49.01 -3.03
N PHE A 7 -3.15 -49.29 -3.52
CA PHE A 7 -2.74 -48.95 -4.89
C PHE A 7 -2.83 -50.18 -5.80
N PRO A 8 -3.11 -50.04 -7.11
CA PRO A 8 -3.04 -51.16 -8.04
C PRO A 8 -1.57 -51.59 -8.19
N GLY A 9 -1.23 -52.78 -7.67
CA GLY A 9 0.06 -53.44 -7.91
C GLY A 9 1.20 -53.17 -6.91
N SER A 10 0.93 -52.66 -5.69
CA SER A 10 1.99 -52.48 -4.67
C SER A 10 1.51 -52.81 -3.26
N ILE A 11 2.46 -53.19 -2.40
CA ILE A 11 2.31 -53.57 -0.97
C ILE A 11 1.37 -52.60 -0.23
N MET A 12 0.50 -53.13 0.65
CA MET A 12 -0.35 -52.35 1.55
C MET A 12 0.50 -51.35 2.35
N ALA A 13 0.43 -50.07 1.99
CA ALA A 13 1.03 -48.99 2.74
C ALA A 13 -0.07 -48.22 3.46
N ILE A 14 0.08 -48.11 4.79
CA ILE A 14 -0.85 -47.37 5.63
C ILE A 14 -0.38 -45.92 5.68
N PHE A 15 -1.24 -44.98 5.31
CA PHE A 15 -0.91 -43.55 5.33
C PHE A 15 -1.76 -42.80 6.36
N ARG A 16 -1.20 -41.72 6.92
CA ARG A 16 -1.91 -40.73 7.75
C ARG A 16 -1.71 -39.35 7.14
N LEU A 17 -2.56 -38.38 7.51
CA LEU A 17 -2.26 -36.99 7.21
C LEU A 17 -1.01 -36.55 7.98
N ASP A 18 -0.18 -35.75 7.33
CA ASP A 18 0.96 -35.12 7.97
C ASP A 18 0.46 -34.27 9.17
N PRO A 19 0.98 -34.46 10.40
CA PRO A 19 0.58 -33.65 11.56
C PRO A 19 0.96 -32.15 11.41
N ALA A 20 1.94 -31.84 10.55
CA ALA A 20 2.28 -30.47 10.17
C ALA A 20 1.33 -29.91 9.10
N LEU A 21 0.41 -30.71 8.56
CA LEU A 21 -0.62 -30.25 7.63
C LEU A 21 -1.51 -29.20 8.28
N ARG A 22 -1.84 -28.19 7.49
CA ARG A 22 -2.74 -27.12 7.86
C ARG A 22 -3.76 -26.92 6.75
N ILE A 23 -5.05 -26.85 7.12
CA ILE A 23 -6.16 -26.68 6.18
C ILE A 23 -6.94 -25.41 6.52
N SER A 24 -7.19 -24.56 5.54
CA SER A 24 -7.99 -23.33 5.69
C SER A 24 -8.86 -23.07 4.45
N THR A 25 -9.78 -22.11 4.51
CA THR A 25 -10.62 -21.69 3.38
C THR A 25 -10.29 -20.27 2.97
N ARG A 26 -10.21 -20.01 1.66
CA ARG A 26 -9.94 -18.67 1.10
C ARG A 26 -10.62 -18.49 -0.25
N ARG A 27 -11.35 -17.39 -0.46
CA ARG A 27 -12.05 -17.07 -1.72
C ARG A 27 -12.92 -18.22 -2.24
N GLY A 28 -13.54 -18.95 -1.32
CA GLY A 28 -14.32 -20.16 -1.62
C GLY A 28 -13.49 -21.40 -2.00
N GLN A 29 -12.17 -21.35 -1.91
CA GLN A 29 -11.25 -22.47 -2.13
C GLN A 29 -10.77 -23.05 -0.80
N ILE A 30 -10.47 -24.35 -0.75
CA ILE A 30 -9.87 -24.98 0.42
C ILE A 30 -8.38 -25.14 0.16
N LEU A 31 -7.56 -24.58 1.04
CA LEU A 31 -6.12 -24.57 0.94
C LEU A 31 -5.52 -25.55 1.93
N ALA A 32 -4.57 -26.37 1.47
CA ALA A 32 -3.75 -27.25 2.29
C ALA A 32 -2.28 -26.88 2.10
N TRP A 33 -1.52 -26.74 3.18
CA TRP A 33 -0.08 -26.54 3.07
C TRP A 33 0.70 -27.16 4.21
N LEU A 34 1.98 -27.39 3.93
CA LEU A 34 2.99 -27.81 4.89
C LEU A 34 4.00 -26.68 5.10
N PRO A 35 4.46 -26.44 6.34
CA PRO A 35 5.39 -25.35 6.63
C PRO A 35 6.67 -25.29 5.79
N ALA A 36 7.17 -26.45 5.38
CA ALA A 36 8.36 -26.56 4.52
C ALA A 36 8.11 -26.13 3.05
N GLN A 37 6.85 -25.96 2.64
CA GLN A 37 6.48 -25.64 1.25
C GLN A 37 6.23 -24.14 1.06
N ALA A 38 6.67 -23.63 -0.09
CA ALA A 38 6.56 -22.21 -0.42
C ALA A 38 5.16 -21.76 -0.89
N ARG A 39 4.26 -22.70 -1.25
CA ARG A 39 2.91 -22.38 -1.75
C ARG A 39 1.85 -23.33 -1.21
N PRO A 40 0.68 -22.83 -0.77
CA PRO A 40 -0.47 -23.67 -0.44
C PRO A 40 -1.03 -24.35 -1.69
N ARG A 41 -1.49 -25.59 -1.53
CA ARG A 41 -2.20 -26.35 -2.56
C ARG A 41 -3.69 -26.10 -2.44
N ILE A 42 -4.35 -25.82 -3.56
CA ILE A 42 -5.80 -25.75 -3.64
C ILE A 42 -6.34 -27.18 -3.74
N LEU A 43 -7.21 -27.54 -2.80
CA LEU A 43 -7.92 -28.80 -2.79
C LEU A 43 -9.33 -28.60 -3.35
N SER A 44 -9.82 -29.58 -4.11
CA SER A 44 -11.23 -29.61 -4.52
C SER A 44 -12.12 -29.91 -3.31
N ALA A 45 -13.37 -29.45 -3.30
CA ALA A 45 -14.34 -29.77 -2.25
C ALA A 45 -14.47 -31.29 -2.03
N ARG A 46 -14.48 -32.05 -3.12
CA ARG A 46 -14.51 -33.51 -3.13
C ARG A 46 -13.27 -34.14 -2.47
N THR A 47 -12.08 -33.57 -2.70
CA THR A 47 -10.84 -34.01 -2.06
C THR A 47 -10.89 -33.79 -0.55
N VAL A 48 -11.50 -32.70 -0.10
CA VAL A 48 -11.58 -32.34 1.33
C VAL A 48 -12.61 -33.18 2.09
N GLU A 49 -13.78 -33.41 1.49
CA GLU A 49 -14.77 -34.37 2.01
C GLU A 49 -14.15 -35.74 2.24
N ARG A 50 -13.34 -36.20 1.30
CA ARG A 50 -12.65 -37.48 1.37
C ARG A 50 -11.53 -37.49 2.41
N LEU A 51 -10.74 -36.41 2.52
CA LEU A 51 -9.74 -36.25 3.60
C LEU A 51 -10.38 -36.26 5.00
N ALA A 52 -11.53 -35.61 5.16
CA ALA A 52 -12.28 -35.63 6.41
C ALA A 52 -12.91 -37.00 6.70
N SER A 53 -13.35 -37.74 5.67
CA SER A 53 -13.81 -39.14 5.79
C SER A 53 -12.69 -40.06 6.30
N VAL A 54 -11.48 -39.91 5.75
CA VAL A 54 -10.27 -40.64 6.18
C VAL A 54 -9.92 -40.35 7.64
N LEU A 55 -10.05 -39.10 8.10
CA LEU A 55 -9.84 -38.72 9.50
C LEU A 55 -10.97 -39.17 10.44
N ALA A 56 -12.21 -39.27 9.95
CA ALA A 56 -13.38 -39.73 10.70
C ALA A 56 -13.49 -41.27 10.80
N GLY A 57 -12.55 -42.02 10.20
CA GLY A 57 -12.56 -43.49 10.21
C GLY A 57 -13.62 -44.11 9.29
N LEU A 58 -14.15 -43.36 8.33
CA LEU A 58 -15.09 -43.83 7.30
C LEU A 58 -14.31 -44.30 6.06
N ASP A 59 -14.77 -45.40 5.46
CA ASP A 59 -14.06 -46.21 4.45
C ASP A 59 -13.31 -45.40 3.36
N PRO A 60 -11.96 -45.53 3.25
CA PRO A 60 -11.13 -44.81 2.27
C PRO A 60 -11.20 -45.34 0.83
N SER A 61 -12.03 -46.35 0.53
CA SER A 61 -12.05 -47.09 -0.75
C SER A 61 -12.42 -46.31 -2.03
N GLY A 62 -12.73 -45.01 -1.94
CA GLY A 62 -13.27 -44.21 -3.06
C GLY A 62 -12.36 -43.14 -3.69
N LEU A 63 -11.09 -43.02 -3.31
CA LEU A 63 -10.14 -42.08 -3.93
C LEU A 63 -9.47 -42.73 -5.17
N PRO A 64 -9.44 -42.05 -6.34
CA PRO A 64 -8.67 -42.52 -7.49
C PRO A 64 -7.18 -42.66 -7.14
N PRO A 65 -6.50 -43.73 -7.61
CA PRO A 65 -5.07 -43.95 -7.33
C PRO A 65 -4.16 -42.77 -7.72
N GLU A 66 -4.52 -41.98 -8.73
CA GLU A 66 -3.81 -40.75 -9.10
C GLU A 66 -3.88 -39.66 -8.02
N GLU A 67 -5.06 -39.35 -7.48
CA GLU A 67 -5.23 -38.31 -6.44
C GLU A 67 -4.46 -38.66 -5.16
N LEU A 68 -4.44 -39.95 -4.78
CA LEU A 68 -3.68 -40.43 -3.63
C LEU A 68 -2.18 -40.32 -3.82
N ARG A 69 -1.69 -40.58 -5.04
CA ARG A 69 -0.29 -40.41 -5.40
C ARG A 69 0.09 -38.93 -5.36
N ASP A 70 -0.76 -38.07 -5.91
CA ASP A 70 -0.53 -36.62 -5.91
C ASP A 70 -0.49 -36.02 -4.50
N LEU A 71 -1.35 -36.49 -3.58
CA LEU A 71 -1.34 -36.08 -2.17
C LEU A 71 -0.13 -36.61 -1.40
N ARG A 72 0.38 -37.80 -1.74
CA ARG A 72 1.60 -38.36 -1.16
C ARG A 72 2.87 -37.68 -1.70
N ASP A 73 2.95 -37.47 -3.00
CA ASP A 73 4.09 -36.80 -3.65
C ASP A 73 4.13 -35.30 -3.26
N ALA A 74 3.00 -34.76 -2.80
CA ALA A 74 2.90 -33.47 -2.10
C ALA A 74 3.41 -33.47 -0.66
N GLY A 75 3.72 -34.63 -0.08
CA GLY A 75 4.03 -34.78 1.34
C GLY A 75 2.83 -34.62 2.30
N LEU A 76 1.59 -34.45 1.80
CA LEU A 76 0.41 -34.25 2.67
C LEU A 76 -0.01 -35.55 3.39
N LEU A 77 0.41 -36.70 2.85
CA LEU A 77 0.26 -38.03 3.44
C LEU A 77 1.62 -38.59 3.84
N VAL A 78 1.78 -39.01 5.09
CA VAL A 78 3.02 -39.57 5.65
C VAL A 78 2.84 -41.02 6.11
N SER A 79 3.95 -41.75 6.15
CA SER A 79 4.03 -43.11 6.70
C SER A 79 3.96 -43.10 8.24
N PRO A 80 3.49 -44.18 8.89
CA PRO A 80 3.18 -44.18 10.32
C PRO A 80 4.40 -44.10 11.26
N SER A 81 5.63 -44.13 10.72
CA SER A 81 6.90 -44.21 11.46
C SER A 81 7.66 -42.89 11.56
N ALA A 82 7.12 -41.76 11.09
CA ALA A 82 7.78 -40.45 11.21
C ALA A 82 7.67 -39.90 12.64
N ASP A 83 8.77 -39.37 13.19
CA ASP A 83 8.82 -38.73 14.51
C ASP A 83 7.76 -37.61 14.61
N GLN A 84 6.99 -37.63 15.69
CA GLN A 84 5.69 -36.97 15.78
C GLN A 84 5.77 -35.56 16.38
N ALA A 85 5.07 -34.61 15.76
CA ALA A 85 4.58 -33.42 16.46
C ALA A 85 3.22 -33.75 17.10
N ALA A 86 3.10 -33.64 18.42
CA ALA A 86 1.83 -33.82 19.11
C ALA A 86 0.83 -32.73 18.68
N ALA A 87 -0.46 -33.09 18.54
CA ALA A 87 -1.52 -32.11 18.34
C ALA A 87 -1.51 -31.08 19.49
N PRO A 88 -1.81 -29.80 19.23
CA PRO A 88 -1.78 -28.79 20.28
C PRO A 88 -2.80 -29.12 21.40
N PRO A 89 -2.50 -28.78 22.68
CA PRO A 89 -3.43 -28.96 23.78
C PRO A 89 -4.77 -28.31 23.47
N SER A 90 -5.87 -29.07 23.59
CA SER A 90 -7.19 -28.66 23.13
C SER A 90 -8.29 -28.92 24.15
N ILE A 91 -9.34 -28.10 24.08
CA ILE A 91 -10.56 -28.18 24.90
C ILE A 91 -11.75 -28.66 24.05
N ASP A 92 -12.81 -29.12 24.71
CA ASP A 92 -14.08 -29.39 24.03
C ASP A 92 -14.78 -28.08 23.65
N LEU A 93 -15.59 -28.13 22.59
CA LEU A 93 -16.46 -27.01 22.23
C LEU A 93 -17.41 -26.69 23.40
N PRO A 94 -17.68 -25.40 23.69
CA PRO A 94 -18.62 -25.02 24.73
C PRO A 94 -20.00 -25.61 24.45
N ALA A 95 -20.70 -26.01 25.52
CA ALA A 95 -22.13 -26.31 25.43
C ALA A 95 -22.89 -25.07 24.92
N GLN A 96 -24.04 -25.28 24.25
CA GLN A 96 -24.84 -24.18 23.66
C GLN A 96 -24.91 -22.95 24.59
N HIS A 97 -24.55 -21.79 24.06
CA HIS A 97 -24.71 -20.54 24.80
C HIS A 97 -26.21 -20.19 24.86
N PRO A 98 -26.81 -19.93 26.04
CA PRO A 98 -28.25 -19.72 26.21
C PRO A 98 -28.81 -18.47 25.49
N SER A 99 -27.96 -17.67 24.84
CA SER A 99 -28.33 -16.44 24.12
C SER A 99 -28.48 -16.61 22.60
N ILE A 100 -28.28 -17.81 22.04
CA ILE A 100 -28.48 -18.08 20.60
C ILE A 100 -29.76 -18.92 20.45
N SER A 101 -30.93 -18.27 20.51
CA SER A 101 -32.22 -18.95 20.30
C SER A 101 -32.51 -19.22 18.82
N GLU A 102 -31.89 -18.46 17.91
CA GLU A 102 -32.03 -18.61 16.45
C GLU A 102 -30.67 -18.50 15.74
N LEU A 103 -30.41 -19.39 14.78
CA LEU A 103 -29.22 -19.34 13.93
C LEU A 103 -29.36 -18.20 12.90
N PRO A 104 -28.28 -17.45 12.58
CA PRO A 104 -28.31 -16.43 11.52
C PRO A 104 -28.74 -17.02 10.16
N ALA A 105 -29.34 -16.22 9.29
CA ALA A 105 -29.73 -16.68 7.95
C ALA A 105 -28.52 -17.07 7.08
N LEU A 106 -27.43 -16.30 7.19
CA LEU A 106 -26.16 -16.50 6.48
C LEU A 106 -25.03 -16.51 7.49
N VAL A 107 -24.13 -17.48 7.38
CA VAL A 107 -22.93 -17.59 8.22
C VAL A 107 -21.70 -17.77 7.36
N ARG A 108 -20.54 -17.39 7.87
CA ARG A 108 -19.25 -17.65 7.24
C ARG A 108 -18.24 -18.12 8.27
N GLN A 109 -17.21 -18.81 7.79
CA GLN A 109 -16.02 -19.14 8.57
C GLN A 109 -15.25 -17.87 8.92
N VAL A 110 -14.67 -17.83 10.12
CA VAL A 110 -13.72 -16.76 10.49
C VAL A 110 -12.44 -16.91 9.68
N SER A 111 -11.95 -15.82 9.12
CA SER A 111 -10.80 -15.78 8.19
C SER A 111 -9.52 -16.45 8.74
N GLN A 112 -9.31 -16.39 10.06
CA GLN A 112 -8.15 -16.95 10.77
C GLN A 112 -8.22 -18.45 11.07
N THR A 113 -9.32 -19.09 10.69
CA THR A 113 -9.56 -20.50 11.04
C THR A 113 -8.63 -21.41 10.25
N CYS A 114 -7.86 -22.21 10.99
CA CYS A 114 -7.04 -23.28 10.46
C CYS A 114 -7.36 -24.59 11.19
N LEU A 115 -7.51 -25.66 10.42
CA LEU A 115 -7.71 -27.01 10.93
C LEU A 115 -6.37 -27.76 10.96
N PHE A 116 -6.16 -28.44 12.07
CA PHE A 116 -5.03 -29.30 12.36
C PHE A 116 -5.56 -30.74 12.45
N PRO A 117 -4.96 -31.72 11.76
CA PRO A 117 -5.34 -33.11 11.96
C PRO A 117 -4.86 -33.59 13.35
N GLY A 118 -5.79 -34.02 14.20
CA GLY A 118 -5.52 -34.76 15.43
C GLY A 118 -5.60 -36.28 15.23
N GLU A 119 -5.48 -37.08 16.30
CA GLU A 119 -5.44 -38.55 16.18
C GLU A 119 -6.76 -39.18 15.68
N ARG A 120 -7.90 -38.56 15.99
CA ARG A 120 -9.27 -39.02 15.65
C ARG A 120 -10.25 -37.90 15.29
N GLU A 121 -9.80 -36.66 15.28
CA GLU A 121 -10.62 -35.45 15.08
C GLU A 121 -9.75 -34.32 14.53
N PHE A 122 -10.37 -33.22 14.15
CA PHE A 122 -9.65 -32.00 13.82
C PHE A 122 -9.53 -31.12 15.06
N VAL A 123 -8.54 -30.24 15.05
CA VAL A 123 -8.40 -29.19 16.06
C VAL A 123 -8.40 -27.85 15.33
N ALA A 124 -9.11 -26.85 15.84
CA ALA A 124 -9.09 -25.48 15.32
C ALA A 124 -8.85 -24.49 16.45
N TRP A 125 -8.07 -23.44 16.20
CA TRP A 125 -7.97 -22.34 17.14
C TRP A 125 -9.26 -21.51 17.13
N SER A 126 -9.84 -21.30 18.31
CA SER A 126 -10.95 -20.37 18.53
C SER A 126 -10.40 -19.01 18.97
N PRO A 127 -10.58 -17.94 18.18
CA PRO A 127 -10.19 -16.59 18.58
C PRO A 127 -10.95 -16.10 19.82
N SER A 128 -12.25 -16.44 19.93
CA SER A 128 -13.10 -16.02 21.04
C SER A 128 -12.74 -16.70 22.36
N LEU A 129 -12.43 -18.01 22.32
CA LEU A 129 -12.07 -18.79 23.51
C LEU A 129 -10.57 -18.72 23.82
N ARG A 130 -9.75 -18.27 22.85
CA ARG A 130 -8.29 -18.23 22.93
C ARG A 130 -7.70 -19.60 23.29
N ALA A 131 -8.25 -20.63 22.68
CA ALA A 131 -7.86 -22.02 22.88
C ALA A 131 -8.11 -22.83 21.61
N TYR A 132 -7.35 -23.91 21.46
CA TYR A 132 -7.62 -24.93 20.47
C TYR A 132 -8.84 -25.76 20.87
N CYS A 133 -9.81 -25.88 19.97
CA CYS A 133 -11.04 -26.62 20.15
C CYS A 133 -11.00 -27.92 19.36
N ARG A 134 -11.40 -29.01 20.01
CA ARG A 134 -11.62 -30.31 19.37
C ARG A 134 -12.87 -30.26 18.48
N LEU A 135 -12.71 -30.68 17.23
CA LEU A 135 -13.74 -30.68 16.19
C LEU A 135 -13.90 -32.07 15.60
N PRO A 136 -15.02 -32.77 15.89
CA PRO A 136 -15.43 -33.95 15.14
C PRO A 136 -15.43 -33.68 13.63
N GLY A 137 -15.10 -34.68 12.81
CA GLY A 137 -14.96 -34.51 11.35
C GLY A 137 -16.19 -33.88 10.66
N ALA A 138 -17.40 -34.21 11.12
CA ALA A 138 -18.64 -33.63 10.60
C ALA A 138 -18.82 -32.13 10.94
N LEU A 139 -18.23 -31.63 12.03
CA LEU A 139 -18.21 -30.20 12.36
C LEU A 139 -17.11 -29.46 11.61
N ALA A 140 -15.94 -30.09 11.45
CA ALA A 140 -14.84 -29.55 10.64
C ALA A 140 -15.28 -29.34 9.18
N LEU A 141 -16.01 -30.29 8.59
CA LEU A 141 -16.56 -30.15 7.24
C LEU A 141 -17.58 -29.02 7.11
N ARG A 142 -18.48 -28.85 8.09
CA ARG A 142 -19.45 -27.76 8.08
C ARG A 142 -18.80 -26.39 8.24
N LEU A 143 -17.76 -26.32 9.06
CA LEU A 143 -16.93 -25.12 9.20
C LEU A 143 -16.31 -24.74 7.85
N LEU A 144 -15.65 -25.69 7.18
CA LEU A 144 -15.06 -25.48 5.85
C LEU A 144 -16.11 -25.14 4.78
N ALA A 145 -17.29 -25.77 4.84
CA ALA A 145 -18.38 -25.53 3.89
C ALA A 145 -19.02 -24.14 4.04
N ALA A 146 -18.92 -23.52 5.21
CA ALA A 146 -19.39 -22.15 5.43
C ALA A 146 -18.56 -21.15 4.63
N GLY A 147 -17.26 -21.40 4.45
CA GLY A 147 -16.36 -20.60 3.62
C GLY A 147 -16.50 -19.10 3.89
N GLU A 148 -16.68 -18.29 2.83
CA GLU A 148 -16.86 -16.84 2.94
C GLU A 148 -18.32 -16.40 3.12
N GLY A 149 -19.26 -17.34 3.14
CA GLY A 149 -20.70 -17.04 3.27
C GLY A 149 -21.56 -18.16 2.69
N LYS A 150 -22.37 -18.78 3.54
CA LYS A 150 -23.29 -19.86 3.17
C LYS A 150 -24.61 -19.70 3.94
N ALA A 151 -25.72 -20.02 3.29
CA ALA A 151 -27.01 -20.04 3.96
C ALA A 151 -27.04 -21.20 4.96
N VAL A 152 -27.56 -20.95 6.16
CA VAL A 152 -27.67 -22.00 7.19
C VAL A 152 -28.47 -23.22 6.71
N PRO A 153 -29.60 -23.07 5.97
CA PRO A 153 -30.28 -24.22 5.37
C PRO A 153 -29.37 -25.09 4.49
N ASP A 154 -28.46 -24.49 3.71
CA ASP A 154 -27.52 -25.24 2.85
C ASP A 154 -26.46 -25.99 3.67
N LEU A 155 -26.04 -25.45 4.82
CA LEU A 155 -25.12 -26.12 5.75
C LEU A 155 -25.78 -27.24 6.55
N LEU A 156 -27.10 -27.12 6.79
CA LEU A 156 -27.91 -28.19 7.38
C LEU A 156 -28.18 -29.30 6.38
N ALA A 157 -28.38 -28.96 5.09
CA ALA A 157 -28.61 -29.91 4.00
C ALA A 157 -27.30 -30.55 3.45
N GLY A 158 -26.16 -29.87 3.56
CA GLY A 158 -24.88 -30.24 2.94
C GLY A 158 -23.92 -31.07 3.80
N LEU A 159 -23.12 -31.89 3.11
CA LEU A 159 -21.94 -32.66 3.57
C LEU A 159 -22.09 -33.51 4.83
N ALA A 160 -23.17 -34.28 4.88
CA ALA A 160 -23.17 -35.73 5.06
C ALA A 160 -24.64 -36.14 5.20
N ALA A 161 -25.26 -36.56 4.09
CA ALA A 161 -26.44 -37.41 4.16
C ALA A 161 -26.01 -38.73 4.84
N GLY A 162 -26.03 -38.78 6.19
CA GLY A 162 -25.82 -40.06 6.88
C GLY A 162 -25.41 -40.11 8.35
N SER A 163 -25.03 -39.03 9.07
CA SER A 163 -24.48 -39.24 10.45
C SER A 163 -24.99 -38.38 11.61
N LEU A 164 -25.78 -37.32 11.37
CA LEU A 164 -26.37 -36.52 12.45
C LEU A 164 -27.79 -36.09 12.05
N ASP A 165 -28.77 -36.24 12.95
CA ASP A 165 -30.11 -35.67 12.73
C ASP A 165 -30.05 -34.12 12.72
N GLU A 166 -31.06 -33.47 12.12
CA GLU A 166 -31.10 -32.01 11.94
C GLU A 166 -30.90 -31.22 13.24
N ALA A 167 -31.43 -31.71 14.37
CA ALA A 167 -31.27 -31.06 15.68
C ALA A 167 -29.81 -31.09 16.14
N ARG A 168 -29.09 -32.21 15.93
CA ARG A 168 -27.65 -32.30 16.21
C ARG A 168 -26.82 -31.40 15.29
N ALA A 169 -27.21 -31.27 14.02
CA ALA A 169 -26.54 -30.36 13.08
C ALA A 169 -26.74 -28.88 13.47
N ARG A 170 -27.96 -28.49 13.86
CA ARG A 170 -28.26 -27.15 14.39
C ARG A 170 -27.49 -26.86 15.68
N ALA A 171 -27.45 -27.82 16.60
CA ALA A 171 -26.65 -27.71 17.83
C ALA A 171 -25.16 -27.52 17.51
N GLY A 172 -24.63 -28.27 16.55
CA GLY A 172 -23.26 -28.14 16.05
C GLY A 172 -22.91 -26.75 15.49
N LEU A 173 -23.78 -26.18 14.64
CA LEU A 173 -23.59 -24.83 14.12
C LEU A 173 -23.64 -23.77 15.24
N ALA A 174 -24.52 -23.95 16.22
CA ALA A 174 -24.60 -23.08 17.40
C ALA A 174 -23.32 -23.15 18.25
N GLN A 175 -22.73 -24.36 18.41
CA GLN A 175 -21.43 -24.53 19.09
C GLN A 175 -20.29 -23.83 18.34
N LEU A 176 -20.25 -23.91 17.00
CA LEU A 176 -19.25 -23.21 16.19
C LEU A 176 -19.40 -21.68 16.28
N LEU A 177 -20.63 -21.16 16.30
CA LEU A 177 -20.91 -19.73 16.53
C LEU A 177 -20.51 -19.29 17.95
N ALA A 178 -20.84 -20.09 18.97
CA ALA A 178 -20.48 -19.80 20.36
C ALA A 178 -18.97 -19.85 20.59
N ALA A 179 -18.27 -20.74 19.90
CA ALA A 179 -16.80 -20.80 19.88
C ALA A 179 -16.17 -19.74 18.97
N GLY A 180 -16.94 -18.89 18.28
CA GLY A 180 -16.40 -17.88 17.37
C GLY A 180 -15.60 -18.45 16.20
N LEU A 181 -15.90 -19.67 15.77
CA LEU A 181 -15.35 -20.28 14.55
C LEU A 181 -16.23 -19.95 13.33
N LEU A 182 -17.52 -19.67 13.56
CA LEU A 182 -18.45 -19.07 12.61
C LEU A 182 -18.85 -17.67 13.08
N VAL A 183 -19.15 -16.80 12.12
CA VAL A 183 -19.76 -15.48 12.37
C VAL A 183 -20.94 -15.23 11.42
N PRO A 184 -21.94 -14.42 11.82
CA PRO A 184 -22.99 -13.98 10.91
C PRO A 184 -22.39 -13.27 9.69
N ALA A 185 -22.93 -13.55 8.50
CA ALA A 185 -22.54 -12.91 7.26
C ALA A 185 -23.68 -12.04 6.72
N THR A 186 -23.36 -10.89 6.14
CA THR A 186 -24.31 -10.12 5.31
C THR A 186 -24.27 -10.65 3.88
N ALA A 187 -25.40 -10.64 3.17
CA ALA A 187 -25.45 -11.00 1.75
C ALA A 187 -24.57 -10.04 0.94
N THR A 188 -23.30 -10.40 0.74
CA THR A 188 -22.41 -9.64 -0.14
C THR A 188 -22.88 -9.82 -1.57
N ARG A 189 -23.32 -8.73 -2.19
CA ARG A 189 -23.39 -8.62 -3.66
C ARG A 189 -21.98 -8.85 -4.21
N THR A 190 -21.71 -10.07 -4.64
CA THR A 190 -20.58 -10.37 -5.52
C THR A 190 -20.89 -9.71 -6.86
N LYS A 191 -20.28 -8.55 -7.15
CA LYS A 191 -20.05 -8.20 -8.55
C LYS A 191 -18.81 -8.99 -8.97
N PRO A 192 -18.92 -9.91 -9.94
CA PRO A 192 -17.74 -10.42 -10.60
C PRO A 192 -17.05 -9.24 -11.27
N VAL A 193 -15.75 -9.06 -11.04
CA VAL A 193 -14.93 -8.25 -11.95
C VAL A 193 -14.93 -9.03 -13.26
N ALA A 194 -15.57 -8.45 -14.27
CA ALA A 194 -15.77 -9.10 -15.55
C ALA A 194 -14.42 -9.36 -16.22
N SER A 195 -14.24 -10.62 -16.63
CA SER A 195 -13.24 -11.08 -17.58
C SER A 195 -13.35 -10.29 -18.88
N THR A 196 -12.22 -9.76 -19.34
CA THR A 196 -12.08 -9.12 -20.65
C THR A 196 -12.22 -10.16 -21.76
N SER A 197 -13.31 -10.07 -22.52
CA SER A 197 -13.40 -10.61 -23.88
C SER A 197 -13.78 -9.47 -24.83
N PRO A 198 -13.27 -9.48 -26.08
CA PRO A 198 -13.47 -8.37 -27.01
C PRO A 198 -14.92 -8.36 -27.51
N ILE A 199 -15.55 -7.20 -27.46
CA ILE A 199 -16.91 -6.99 -27.99
C ILE A 199 -16.81 -6.07 -29.22
N GLU A 200 -17.53 -6.47 -30.26
CA GLU A 200 -17.70 -5.79 -31.53
C GLU A 200 -18.27 -4.36 -31.37
N THR A 201 -17.81 -3.47 -32.26
CA THR A 201 -18.02 -2.03 -32.17
C THR A 201 -19.22 -1.57 -32.99
N ASP A 202 -20.27 -1.09 -32.33
CA ASP A 202 -21.21 -0.12 -32.92
C ASP A 202 -20.66 1.31 -32.82
N ALA A 203 -21.19 2.22 -33.65
CA ALA A 203 -20.86 3.64 -33.63
C ALA A 203 -21.21 4.29 -32.28
N VAL A 204 -20.22 4.94 -31.65
CA VAL A 204 -20.34 5.53 -30.30
C VAL A 204 -21.13 6.84 -30.35
N HIS A 205 -22.23 6.90 -29.59
CA HIS A 205 -22.92 8.14 -29.25
C HIS A 205 -22.31 8.74 -27.98
N LEU A 206 -21.62 9.88 -28.10
CA LEU A 206 -21.24 10.73 -26.96
C LEU A 206 -22.53 11.18 -26.24
N GLY A 207 -22.62 11.02 -24.93
CA GLY A 207 -23.86 11.21 -24.17
C GLY A 207 -24.22 12.67 -23.92
N GLU A 208 -25.48 12.96 -23.61
CA GLU A 208 -25.89 14.29 -23.12
C GLU A 208 -25.13 14.65 -21.83
N GLY A 209 -24.49 15.83 -21.82
CA GLY A 209 -23.75 16.36 -20.67
C GLY A 209 -22.22 16.17 -20.72
N ASP A 210 -21.69 15.48 -21.74
CA ASP A 210 -20.24 15.42 -21.96
C ASP A 210 -19.71 16.79 -22.47
N PRO A 211 -18.53 17.27 -22.00
CA PRO A 211 -17.95 18.54 -22.45
C PRO A 211 -17.61 18.56 -23.95
N TRP A 212 -17.69 17.40 -24.61
CA TRP A 212 -17.45 17.16 -26.03
C TRP A 212 -18.71 17.08 -26.87
N ALA A 213 -19.87 16.83 -26.25
CA ALA A 213 -21.10 16.52 -26.99
C ALA A 213 -21.45 17.65 -27.97
N ALA A 214 -21.31 18.90 -27.52
CA ALA A 214 -21.59 20.10 -28.29
C ALA A 214 -20.45 20.57 -29.23
N LEU A 215 -19.23 20.02 -29.13
CA LEU A 215 -18.08 20.49 -29.90
C LEU A 215 -17.99 19.79 -31.26
N GLN A 216 -17.99 20.55 -32.36
CA GLN A 216 -17.78 20.03 -33.71
C GLN A 216 -16.41 20.45 -34.27
N PRO A 217 -15.82 19.68 -35.21
CA PRO A 217 -14.67 20.13 -35.98
C PRO A 217 -15.01 21.42 -36.73
N ASP A 218 -14.17 22.44 -36.62
CA ASP A 218 -14.41 23.78 -37.22
C ASP A 218 -13.26 24.26 -38.12
N GLY A 219 -12.43 23.32 -38.58
CA GLY A 219 -11.31 23.57 -39.48
C GLY A 219 -10.02 24.00 -38.78
N ARG A 220 -10.08 24.35 -37.49
CA ARG A 220 -8.89 24.58 -36.66
C ARG A 220 -8.22 23.25 -36.30
N THR A 221 -6.93 23.28 -36.01
CA THR A 221 -6.19 22.06 -35.62
C THR A 221 -6.56 21.64 -34.19
N PRO A 222 -7.08 20.42 -33.97
CA PRO A 222 -7.42 19.97 -32.62
C PRO A 222 -6.17 19.76 -31.77
N ILE A 223 -6.25 20.11 -30.48
CA ILE A 223 -5.21 19.81 -29.49
C ILE A 223 -5.77 18.83 -28.47
N TYR A 224 -5.25 17.60 -28.47
CA TYR A 224 -5.59 16.52 -27.56
C TYR A 224 -4.74 16.59 -26.28
N PHE A 225 -5.38 16.56 -25.12
CA PHE A 225 -4.72 16.50 -23.81
C PHE A 225 -4.80 15.08 -23.27
N VAL A 226 -3.65 14.41 -23.11
CA VAL A 226 -3.60 13.01 -22.70
C VAL A 226 -3.49 12.86 -21.19
N THR A 227 -4.58 12.43 -20.58
CA THR A 227 -4.67 12.08 -19.15
C THR A 227 -4.37 10.61 -18.93
N HIS A 228 -3.85 10.25 -17.75
CA HIS A 228 -3.54 8.86 -17.39
C HIS A 228 -4.27 8.37 -16.13
N HIS A 229 -5.01 9.26 -15.44
CA HIS A 229 -5.74 8.95 -14.22
C HIS A 229 -7.14 9.55 -14.25
N ALA A 230 -8.13 8.76 -13.81
CA ALA A 230 -9.55 9.15 -13.80
C ALA A 230 -10.03 9.72 -12.47
N ASP A 231 -9.22 9.60 -11.41
CA ASP A 231 -9.59 9.89 -10.03
C ASP A 231 -9.14 11.28 -9.55
N HIS A 232 -8.40 12.05 -10.36
CA HIS A 232 -7.95 13.39 -10.00
C HIS A 232 -7.99 14.41 -11.13
N LEU A 233 -7.95 15.69 -10.74
CA LEU A 233 -7.84 16.80 -11.68
C LEU A 233 -6.41 16.88 -12.24
N PRO A 234 -6.23 16.87 -13.58
CA PRO A 234 -4.90 16.88 -14.20
C PRO A 234 -4.33 18.30 -14.24
N LEU A 235 -3.84 18.79 -13.09
CA LEU A 235 -3.38 20.17 -12.90
C LEU A 235 -2.43 20.64 -14.00
N ALA A 236 -1.39 19.87 -14.33
CA ALA A 236 -0.40 20.25 -15.33
C ALA A 236 -1.02 20.54 -16.71
N LEU A 237 -1.88 19.64 -17.21
CA LEU A 237 -2.58 19.84 -18.48
C LEU A 237 -3.59 20.99 -18.37
N GLY A 238 -4.24 21.15 -17.21
CA GLY A 238 -5.13 22.26 -16.91
C GLY A 238 -4.42 23.62 -17.02
N MET A 239 -3.23 23.74 -16.42
CA MET A 239 -2.39 24.94 -16.49
C MET A 239 -1.98 25.25 -17.93
N LEU A 240 -1.53 24.25 -18.70
CA LEU A 240 -1.20 24.41 -20.12
C LEU A 240 -2.40 24.93 -20.93
N ARG A 241 -3.58 24.32 -20.75
CA ARG A 241 -4.80 24.72 -21.44
C ARG A 241 -5.26 26.12 -21.04
N ALA A 242 -5.24 26.43 -19.74
CA ALA A 242 -5.64 27.73 -19.23
C ALA A 242 -4.73 28.86 -19.75
N HIS A 243 -3.41 28.62 -19.76
CA HIS A 243 -2.44 29.56 -20.32
C HIS A 243 -2.62 29.74 -21.82
N LEU A 244 -2.79 28.65 -22.59
CA LEU A 244 -3.12 28.72 -24.03
C LEU A 244 -4.39 29.54 -24.31
N MET A 245 -5.45 29.32 -23.53
CA MET A 245 -6.72 30.02 -23.74
C MET A 245 -6.64 31.51 -23.41
N ALA A 246 -5.83 31.90 -22.43
CA ALA A 246 -5.67 33.30 -22.03
C ALA A 246 -4.64 34.06 -22.88
N HIS A 247 -3.69 33.36 -23.51
CA HIS A 247 -2.57 33.95 -24.23
C HIS A 247 -3.03 34.99 -25.26
N ARG A 248 -2.62 36.24 -25.05
CA ARG A 248 -2.98 37.42 -25.87
C ARG A 248 -4.48 37.51 -26.20
N GLY A 249 -5.34 37.22 -25.23
CA GLY A 249 -6.79 37.25 -25.41
C GLY A 249 -7.32 36.12 -26.31
N GLY A 250 -6.60 34.99 -26.37
CA GLY A 250 -6.99 33.82 -27.15
C GLY A 250 -6.58 33.89 -28.62
N GLU A 251 -5.52 34.63 -28.96
CA GLU A 251 -5.04 34.78 -30.34
C GLU A 251 -4.81 33.43 -31.04
N LEU A 252 -4.20 32.47 -30.33
CA LEU A 252 -3.93 31.12 -30.81
C LEU A 252 -5.20 30.30 -31.10
N LEU A 253 -6.35 30.68 -30.52
CA LEU A 253 -7.63 30.00 -30.77
C LEU A 253 -8.16 30.25 -32.18
N ARG A 254 -7.53 31.13 -32.97
CA ARG A 254 -7.82 31.27 -34.41
C ARG A 254 -7.29 30.10 -35.23
N HIS A 255 -6.23 29.44 -34.75
CA HIS A 255 -5.54 28.36 -35.44
C HIS A 255 -5.83 26.99 -34.82
N TYR A 256 -6.05 26.96 -33.51
CA TYR A 256 -6.17 25.72 -32.76
C TYR A 256 -7.54 25.59 -32.08
N GLN A 257 -8.00 24.35 -31.95
CA GLN A 257 -9.19 23.96 -31.18
C GLN A 257 -8.73 23.15 -29.96
N PRO A 258 -8.46 23.78 -28.80
CA PRO A 258 -8.08 23.07 -27.59
C PRO A 258 -9.27 22.29 -27.04
N LEU A 259 -9.18 20.98 -27.20
CA LEU A 259 -10.18 20.04 -26.75
C LEU A 259 -10.25 20.08 -25.19
N PRO A 260 -11.43 20.03 -24.54
CA PRO A 260 -11.55 19.83 -23.09
C PRO A 260 -10.60 18.78 -22.47
N ILE A 261 -10.38 18.83 -21.17
CA ILE A 261 -9.56 17.80 -20.51
C ILE A 261 -10.51 16.84 -19.81
N VAL A 262 -10.59 15.60 -20.30
CA VAL A 262 -11.34 14.54 -19.62
C VAL A 262 -10.45 13.33 -19.47
N SER A 263 -10.66 12.58 -18.39
CA SER A 263 -10.05 11.26 -18.28
C SER A 263 -10.87 10.24 -19.05
N VAL A 264 -10.29 9.68 -20.09
CA VAL A 264 -10.94 8.74 -21.01
C VAL A 264 -10.04 7.54 -21.29
N GLY A 265 -10.66 6.38 -21.48
CA GLY A 265 -9.96 5.18 -21.94
C GLY A 265 -9.56 5.27 -23.41
N ALA A 266 -8.83 4.26 -23.89
CA ALA A 266 -8.34 4.21 -25.27
C ALA A 266 -9.48 4.30 -26.29
N ASP A 267 -10.62 3.64 -26.04
CA ASP A 267 -11.76 3.61 -26.97
C ASP A 267 -12.41 4.99 -27.11
N GLN A 268 -12.61 5.72 -26.01
CA GLN A 268 -13.16 7.07 -26.06
C GLN A 268 -12.17 8.05 -26.69
N MET A 269 -10.86 7.90 -26.44
CA MET A 269 -9.84 8.70 -27.11
C MET A 269 -9.83 8.44 -28.63
N GLN A 270 -10.00 7.18 -29.05
CA GLN A 270 -10.19 6.85 -30.46
C GLN A 270 -11.46 7.47 -31.03
N ALA A 271 -12.58 7.47 -30.29
CA ALA A 271 -13.82 8.09 -30.74
C ALA A 271 -13.67 9.61 -30.94
N LEU A 272 -12.99 10.30 -30.01
CA LEU A 272 -12.62 11.71 -30.16
C LEU A 272 -11.76 11.90 -31.41
N TYR A 273 -10.74 11.07 -31.60
CA TYR A 273 -9.88 11.15 -32.77
C TYR A 273 -10.62 10.92 -34.09
N ARG A 274 -11.54 9.95 -34.16
CA ARG A 274 -12.38 9.71 -35.35
C ARG A 274 -13.24 10.93 -35.69
N ARG A 275 -13.66 11.71 -34.68
CA ARG A 275 -14.46 12.92 -34.86
C ARG A 275 -13.63 14.12 -35.31
N PHE A 276 -12.53 14.40 -34.63
CA PHE A 276 -11.76 15.64 -34.83
C PHE A 276 -10.58 15.48 -35.79
N GLY A 277 -10.11 14.25 -36.04
CA GLY A 277 -9.04 13.96 -37.00
C GLY A 277 -7.62 14.30 -36.48
N PRO A 278 -6.63 14.39 -37.38
CA PRO A 278 -5.24 14.63 -37.00
C PRO A 278 -5.04 15.98 -36.32
N GLY A 279 -4.14 16.03 -35.34
CA GLY A 279 -3.86 17.24 -34.57
C GLY A 279 -2.62 17.14 -33.69
N LEU A 280 -2.57 17.97 -32.65
CA LEU A 280 -1.47 18.04 -31.71
C LEU A 280 -1.82 17.24 -30.45
N TRP A 281 -0.89 16.43 -29.96
CA TRP A 281 -1.08 15.56 -28.80
C TRP A 281 -0.13 15.95 -27.68
N LEU A 282 -0.68 16.35 -26.53
CA LEU A 282 0.09 16.78 -25.37
C LEU A 282 0.14 15.67 -24.32
N PHE A 283 1.34 15.14 -24.10
CA PHE A 283 1.61 14.10 -23.12
C PHE A 283 2.34 14.68 -21.90
N SER A 284 1.70 14.59 -20.72
CA SER A 284 2.34 14.89 -19.44
C SER A 284 2.93 13.60 -18.86
N ASN A 285 4.24 13.43 -19.01
CA ASN A 285 4.97 12.22 -18.66
C ASN A 285 5.47 12.28 -17.21
N TYR A 286 4.99 11.30 -16.44
CA TYR A 286 5.50 10.93 -15.14
C TYR A 286 5.99 9.49 -15.21
N MET A 287 6.76 9.04 -14.22
CA MET A 287 7.35 7.70 -14.24
C MET A 287 6.31 6.60 -14.35
N TRP A 288 5.14 6.83 -13.72
CA TRP A 288 4.00 5.91 -13.74
C TRP A 288 3.11 6.04 -14.98
N SER A 289 3.27 7.08 -15.81
CA SER A 289 2.43 7.32 -17.00
C SER A 289 3.16 7.22 -18.32
N HIS A 290 4.49 7.27 -18.29
CA HIS A 290 5.32 7.38 -19.48
C HIS A 290 5.20 6.19 -20.44
N GLU A 291 5.06 4.95 -19.95
CA GLU A 291 4.86 3.78 -20.82
C GLU A 291 3.51 3.83 -21.54
N TYR A 292 2.43 4.14 -20.82
CA TYR A 292 1.10 4.33 -21.38
C TYR A 292 1.09 5.45 -22.44
N ASN A 293 1.68 6.60 -22.10
CA ASN A 293 1.78 7.74 -23.00
C ASN A 293 2.57 7.42 -24.27
N ARG A 294 3.66 6.67 -24.18
CA ARG A 294 4.42 6.19 -25.35
C ARG A 294 3.59 5.29 -26.25
N GLY A 295 2.86 4.34 -25.66
CA GLY A 295 1.94 3.47 -26.40
C GLY A 295 0.90 4.26 -27.19
N LEU A 296 0.25 5.24 -26.53
CA LEU A 296 -0.75 6.09 -27.19
C LEU A 296 -0.12 7.03 -28.23
N SER A 297 1.07 7.57 -27.96
CA SER A 297 1.81 8.40 -28.92
C SER A 297 2.18 7.61 -30.18
N ALA A 298 2.59 6.35 -30.04
CA ALA A 298 2.84 5.46 -31.16
C ALA A 298 1.55 5.18 -31.96
N ALA A 299 0.44 4.92 -31.28
CA ALA A 299 -0.85 4.69 -31.92
C ALA A 299 -1.36 5.93 -32.68
N ALA A 300 -1.24 7.13 -32.10
CA ALA A 300 -1.60 8.38 -32.76
C ALA A 300 -0.77 8.60 -34.04
N LYS A 301 0.55 8.37 -33.96
CA LYS A 301 1.44 8.51 -35.13
C LYS A 301 1.16 7.47 -36.22
N ALA A 302 0.84 6.24 -35.83
CA ALA A 302 0.47 5.18 -36.77
C ALA A 302 -0.89 5.44 -37.44
N ALA A 303 -1.83 6.08 -36.74
CA ALA A 303 -3.13 6.43 -37.28
C ALA A 303 -3.06 7.52 -38.35
N ASP A 304 -2.20 8.54 -38.17
CA ASP A 304 -1.92 9.54 -39.20
C ASP A 304 -0.55 10.22 -38.93
N PRO A 305 0.38 10.25 -39.90
CA PRO A 305 1.67 10.90 -39.74
C PRO A 305 1.59 12.42 -39.54
N ARG A 306 0.44 13.05 -39.88
CA ARG A 306 0.18 14.49 -39.64
C ARG A 306 -0.01 14.82 -38.17
N ASN A 307 -0.26 13.83 -37.30
CA ASN A 307 -0.31 14.06 -35.86
C ASN A 307 1.05 14.57 -35.36
N LEU A 308 1.07 15.58 -34.51
CA LEU A 308 2.27 16.07 -33.85
C LEU A 308 2.24 15.70 -32.37
N THR A 309 3.20 14.92 -31.90
CA THR A 309 3.26 14.44 -30.52
C THR A 309 4.27 15.24 -29.71
N ILE A 310 3.79 15.85 -28.62
CA ILE A 310 4.56 16.75 -27.76
C ILE A 310 4.60 16.14 -26.37
N HIS A 311 5.80 15.79 -25.92
CA HIS A 311 6.06 15.12 -24.66
C HIS A 311 6.73 16.08 -23.69
N GLY A 312 6.10 16.31 -22.54
CA GLY A 312 6.66 17.11 -21.45
C GLY A 312 6.46 16.43 -20.09
N GLY A 313 6.64 17.17 -19.01
CA GLY A 313 6.49 16.69 -17.64
C GLY A 313 7.80 16.17 -17.02
N PRO A 314 7.80 15.80 -15.73
CA PRO A 314 9.02 15.49 -14.98
C PRO A 314 9.83 14.31 -15.53
N SER A 315 9.21 13.38 -16.26
CA SER A 315 9.91 12.25 -16.86
C SER A 315 10.40 12.49 -18.28
N ALA A 316 10.12 13.67 -18.87
CA ALA A 316 10.73 14.07 -20.14
C ALA A 316 12.23 14.39 -19.90
N PRO A 317 13.17 13.68 -20.56
CA PRO A 317 14.59 13.79 -20.25
C PRO A 317 15.17 15.16 -20.58
N LYS A 318 15.91 15.75 -19.63
CA LYS A 318 16.56 17.07 -19.75
C LYS A 318 17.98 16.97 -20.30
N TYR A 319 18.76 15.97 -19.86
CA TYR A 319 20.15 15.79 -20.28
C TYR A 319 20.21 15.42 -21.76
N GLU A 320 21.16 16.01 -22.49
CA GLU A 320 21.22 15.90 -23.94
C GLU A 320 21.28 14.44 -24.42
N GLU A 321 22.23 13.66 -23.91
CA GLU A 321 22.42 12.27 -24.31
C GLU A 321 21.20 11.41 -23.96
N ALA A 322 20.62 11.59 -22.76
CA ALA A 322 19.42 10.89 -22.34
C ALA A 322 18.21 11.22 -23.24
N CYS A 323 18.07 12.49 -23.62
CA CYS A 323 17.02 12.94 -24.53
C CYS A 323 17.22 12.40 -25.95
N GLN A 324 18.45 12.39 -26.47
CA GLN A 324 18.78 11.80 -27.76
C GLN A 324 18.44 10.31 -27.78
N ARG A 325 18.90 9.52 -26.80
CA ARG A 325 18.56 8.10 -26.68
C ARG A 325 17.06 7.86 -26.59
N HIS A 326 16.36 8.67 -25.78
CA HIS A 326 14.91 8.58 -25.65
C HIS A 326 14.20 8.82 -26.99
N MET A 327 14.53 9.89 -27.72
CA MET A 327 13.89 10.19 -29.01
C MET A 327 14.30 9.25 -30.13
N GLN A 328 15.50 8.67 -30.10
CA GLN A 328 15.93 7.62 -31.03
C GLN A 328 15.15 6.33 -30.80
N ALA A 329 14.99 5.91 -29.54
CA ALA A 329 14.20 4.74 -29.17
C ALA A 329 12.68 4.92 -29.40
N ASN A 330 12.23 6.17 -29.57
CA ASN A 330 10.81 6.52 -29.73
C ASN A 330 10.60 7.40 -30.96
N PRO A 331 10.61 6.82 -32.18
CA PRO A 331 10.42 7.58 -33.42
C PRO A 331 9.06 8.28 -33.52
N HIS A 332 8.08 7.83 -32.72
CA HIS A 332 6.75 8.42 -32.61
C HIS A 332 6.68 9.67 -31.71
N VAL A 333 7.79 10.08 -31.09
CA VAL A 333 7.92 11.33 -30.32
C VAL A 333 8.53 12.39 -31.24
N ASP A 334 7.76 13.45 -31.54
CA ASP A 334 8.21 14.54 -32.42
C ASP A 334 8.92 15.65 -31.64
N VAL A 335 8.38 16.03 -30.48
CA VAL A 335 8.89 17.13 -29.65
C VAL A 335 8.96 16.70 -28.19
N VAL A 336 10.09 16.98 -27.54
CA VAL A 336 10.28 16.91 -26.09
C VAL A 336 10.42 18.34 -25.56
N VAL A 337 9.54 18.71 -24.63
CA VAL A 337 9.59 19.96 -23.88
C VAL A 337 10.37 19.73 -22.58
N ARG A 338 11.44 20.51 -22.37
CA ARG A 338 12.29 20.43 -21.17
C ARG A 338 11.91 21.53 -20.18
N GLY A 339 11.57 21.13 -18.95
CA GLY A 339 11.23 22.05 -17.87
C GLY A 339 9.76 22.50 -17.88
N GLU A 340 9.52 23.78 -17.57
CA GLU A 340 8.18 24.38 -17.49
C GLU A 340 7.55 24.50 -18.90
N GLY A 341 6.31 24.04 -19.03
CA GLY A 341 5.66 23.85 -20.33
C GLY A 341 4.78 25.00 -20.78
N GLU A 342 4.33 25.85 -19.86
CA GLU A 342 3.30 26.86 -20.10
C GLU A 342 3.73 27.86 -21.19
N ALA A 343 4.82 28.59 -20.97
CA ALA A 343 5.36 29.54 -21.94
C ALA A 343 5.90 28.84 -23.21
N THR A 344 6.56 27.69 -23.04
CA THR A 344 7.12 26.92 -24.15
C THR A 344 6.03 26.48 -25.13
N LEU A 345 4.87 26.05 -24.62
CA LEU A 345 3.76 25.59 -25.44
C LEU A 345 3.20 26.72 -26.30
N VAL A 346 2.96 27.91 -25.75
CA VAL A 346 2.39 29.02 -26.52
C VAL A 346 3.36 29.51 -27.59
N GLU A 347 4.66 29.62 -27.30
CA GLU A 347 5.68 29.99 -28.29
C GLU A 347 5.84 28.94 -29.40
N LEU A 348 5.77 27.65 -29.03
CA LEU A 348 5.74 26.53 -29.98
C LEU A 348 4.54 26.66 -30.91
N LEU A 349 3.35 26.90 -30.38
CA LEU A 349 2.12 27.05 -31.17
C LEU A 349 2.14 28.31 -32.05
N GLU A 350 2.68 29.43 -31.55
CA GLU A 350 2.90 30.64 -32.36
C GLU A 350 3.85 30.38 -33.53
N ALA A 351 4.93 29.63 -33.31
CA ALA A 351 5.88 29.26 -34.35
C ALA A 351 5.22 28.37 -35.42
N LEU A 352 4.46 27.35 -35.01
CA LEU A 352 3.74 26.46 -35.93
C LEU A 352 2.65 27.20 -36.73
N ALA A 353 1.95 28.15 -36.10
CA ALA A 353 0.90 28.93 -36.76
C ALA A 353 1.41 29.80 -37.93
N LYS A 354 2.72 30.11 -37.98
CA LYS A 354 3.35 30.85 -39.09
C LYS A 354 3.51 30.02 -40.38
N GLY A 355 3.17 28.73 -40.36
CA GLY A 355 3.13 27.87 -41.56
C GLY A 355 4.49 27.36 -42.06
N GLN A 356 5.54 27.45 -41.24
CA GLN A 356 6.89 26.98 -41.57
C GLN A 356 7.16 25.53 -41.12
N GLY A 357 6.12 24.79 -40.70
CA GLY A 357 6.25 23.43 -40.21
C GLY A 357 7.09 23.31 -38.94
N ILE A 358 7.65 22.12 -38.69
CA ILE A 358 8.40 21.84 -37.46
C ILE A 358 9.75 22.58 -37.38
N ASP A 359 10.28 23.04 -38.51
CA ASP A 359 11.54 23.79 -38.55
C ASP A 359 11.39 25.21 -37.97
N ALA A 360 10.15 25.72 -37.86
CA ALA A 360 9.83 26.96 -37.17
C ALA A 360 10.22 26.94 -35.68
N LEU A 361 10.40 25.76 -35.09
CA LEU A 361 10.69 25.57 -33.68
C LEU A 361 12.12 25.89 -33.27
N ARG A 362 13.03 26.19 -34.23
CA ARG A 362 14.45 26.44 -33.98
C ARG A 362 14.70 27.56 -32.96
N GLU A 363 13.85 28.58 -32.95
CA GLU A 363 13.95 29.74 -32.05
C GLU A 363 13.19 29.56 -30.72
N VAL A 364 12.46 28.46 -30.54
CA VAL A 364 11.68 28.21 -29.32
C VAL A 364 12.57 27.55 -28.27
N ALA A 365 12.90 28.27 -27.20
CA ALA A 365 13.74 27.75 -26.13
C ALA A 365 13.06 26.60 -25.35
N GLY A 366 13.86 25.61 -24.96
CA GLY A 366 13.45 24.47 -24.13
C GLY A 366 13.00 23.22 -24.90
N LEU A 367 13.31 23.10 -26.19
CA LEU A 367 12.83 22.01 -27.06
C LEU A 367 13.94 21.09 -27.54
N THR A 368 13.69 19.79 -27.54
CA THR A 368 14.38 18.84 -28.42
C THR A 368 13.33 18.32 -29.39
N TYR A 369 13.53 18.46 -30.69
CA TYR A 369 12.53 18.05 -31.68
C TYR A 369 13.15 17.36 -32.89
N ARG A 370 12.30 16.63 -33.63
CA ARG A 370 12.70 15.94 -34.85
C ARG A 370 12.54 16.84 -36.06
N SER A 371 13.62 17.09 -36.78
CA SER A 371 13.67 17.82 -38.06
C SER A 371 14.11 16.84 -39.14
N GLY A 372 13.14 16.23 -39.82
CA GLY A 372 13.39 15.14 -40.76
C GLY A 372 14.06 13.95 -40.04
N GLN A 373 15.29 13.61 -40.45
CA GLN A 373 16.07 12.55 -39.81
C GLN A 373 16.95 13.04 -38.65
N ALA A 374 17.11 14.36 -38.47
CA ALA A 374 17.94 14.93 -37.42
C ALA A 374 17.14 15.24 -36.15
N LEU A 375 17.83 15.24 -35.01
CA LEU A 375 17.32 15.81 -33.76
C LEU A 375 17.92 17.20 -33.57
N VAL A 376 17.08 18.19 -33.33
CA VAL A 376 17.48 19.57 -33.06
C VAL A 376 17.22 19.89 -31.60
N ARG A 377 18.24 20.38 -30.91
CA ARG A 377 18.14 20.87 -29.53
C ARG A 377 18.24 22.39 -29.54
N THR A 378 17.23 23.07 -29.02
CA THR A 378 17.23 24.53 -28.87
C THR A 378 17.83 24.96 -27.53
N ALA A 379 18.08 26.27 -27.37
CA ALA A 379 18.62 26.85 -26.14
C ALA A 379 17.78 26.49 -24.90
N GLU A 380 18.40 26.49 -23.72
CA GLU A 380 17.67 26.26 -22.47
C GLU A 380 16.73 27.42 -22.14
N ARG A 381 15.58 27.10 -21.52
CA ARG A 381 14.60 28.09 -21.07
C ARG A 381 14.85 28.45 -19.61
N HIS A 382 14.89 29.75 -19.32
CA HIS A 382 14.80 30.24 -17.95
C HIS A 382 13.38 30.07 -17.40
N ARG A 383 13.27 29.67 -16.13
CA ARG A 383 11.98 29.52 -15.45
C ARG A 383 11.16 30.81 -15.47
N LEU A 384 9.84 30.70 -15.46
CA LEU A 384 8.87 31.80 -15.38
C LEU A 384 8.93 32.57 -14.07
N ALA A 385 9.32 33.85 -14.11
CA ALA A 385 9.56 34.65 -12.92
C ALA A 385 8.25 35.03 -12.19
N ALA A 386 7.23 35.42 -12.95
CA ALA A 386 5.94 35.84 -12.43
C ALA A 386 4.92 34.69 -12.53
N MET A 387 4.73 33.95 -11.43
CA MET A 387 3.79 32.81 -11.40
C MET A 387 2.34 33.24 -11.62
N ASP A 388 1.98 34.46 -11.22
CA ASP A 388 0.61 34.99 -11.32
C ASP A 388 0.18 35.33 -12.75
N GLU A 389 1.11 35.36 -13.71
CA GLU A 389 0.78 35.45 -15.13
C GLU A 389 0.13 34.15 -15.66
N LEU A 390 0.31 33.03 -14.96
CA LEU A 390 -0.30 31.75 -15.35
C LEU A 390 -1.75 31.68 -14.87
N PRO A 391 -2.76 31.57 -15.74
CA PRO A 391 -4.15 31.49 -15.31
C PRO A 391 -4.42 30.22 -14.51
N SER A 392 -5.32 30.31 -13.53
CA SER A 392 -5.75 29.15 -12.74
C SER A 392 -6.78 28.30 -13.51
N PRO A 393 -6.58 26.98 -13.69
CA PRO A 393 -7.59 26.12 -14.31
C PRO A 393 -8.85 25.96 -13.45
N TYR A 394 -8.73 26.13 -12.13
CA TYR A 394 -9.86 26.15 -11.20
C TYR A 394 -10.74 27.38 -11.41
N LEU A 395 -10.13 28.56 -11.40
CA LEU A 395 -10.84 29.84 -11.45
C LEU A 395 -11.29 30.23 -12.86
N SER A 396 -10.62 29.74 -13.89
CA SER A 396 -11.04 29.90 -15.30
C SER A 396 -12.14 28.93 -15.73
N GLY A 397 -12.59 28.03 -14.84
CA GLY A 397 -13.67 27.09 -15.10
C GLY A 397 -13.28 25.87 -15.94
N MET A 398 -11.98 25.64 -16.17
CA MET A 398 -11.49 24.50 -16.98
C MET A 398 -11.83 23.15 -16.38
N PHE A 399 -12.08 23.08 -15.07
CA PHE A 399 -12.45 21.86 -14.36
C PHE A 399 -13.93 21.77 -13.97
N ASN A 400 -14.77 22.76 -14.33
CA ASN A 400 -16.17 22.78 -13.90
C ASN A 400 -16.96 21.56 -14.40
N HIS A 401 -16.63 21.02 -15.58
CA HIS A 401 -17.32 19.85 -16.16
C HIS A 401 -17.07 18.55 -15.38
N TYR A 402 -16.03 18.47 -14.54
CA TYR A 402 -15.83 17.32 -13.66
C TYR A 402 -16.90 17.21 -12.58
N GLY A 403 -17.53 18.34 -12.20
CA GLY A 403 -18.64 18.37 -11.24
C GLY A 403 -18.39 17.64 -9.93
N GLY A 404 -17.16 17.69 -9.41
CA GLY A 404 -16.77 16.99 -8.17
C GLY A 404 -16.67 15.47 -8.27
N LYS A 405 -16.78 14.87 -9.47
CA LYS A 405 -16.76 13.41 -9.69
C LYS A 405 -15.36 12.79 -9.62
N VAL A 406 -14.41 13.49 -9.00
CA VAL A 406 -13.02 13.07 -8.78
C VAL A 406 -12.78 12.86 -7.29
N VAL A 407 -11.81 12.01 -6.97
CA VAL A 407 -11.39 11.76 -5.59
C VAL A 407 -10.50 12.89 -5.08
N ALA A 408 -9.56 13.36 -5.92
CA ALA A 408 -8.53 14.32 -5.51
C ALA A 408 -8.41 15.55 -6.41
N ALA A 409 -8.11 16.69 -5.80
CA ALA A 409 -7.66 17.90 -6.48
C ALA A 409 -6.18 18.16 -6.14
N ILE A 410 -5.40 18.56 -7.14
CA ILE A 410 -3.97 18.85 -6.98
C ILE A 410 -3.78 20.37 -6.98
N LEU A 411 -3.25 20.92 -5.91
CA LEU A 411 -3.01 22.35 -5.72
C LEU A 411 -1.51 22.61 -5.68
N GLU A 412 -1.03 23.59 -6.45
CA GLU A 412 0.35 24.07 -6.37
C GLU A 412 0.31 25.49 -5.79
N SER A 413 0.83 25.69 -4.57
CA SER A 413 0.90 27.04 -3.97
C SER A 413 2.22 27.73 -4.31
N ASN A 414 3.26 26.93 -4.57
CA ASN A 414 4.57 27.40 -5.03
C ASN A 414 5.30 26.33 -5.85
N ARG A 415 6.27 26.77 -6.67
CA ARG A 415 7.08 25.92 -7.54
C ARG A 415 8.57 26.08 -7.23
N GLY A 416 9.23 24.95 -6.95
CA GLY A 416 10.68 24.86 -6.76
C GLY A 416 11.09 24.26 -5.41
N CYS A 417 12.38 23.95 -5.28
CA CYS A 417 12.95 23.39 -4.06
C CYS A 417 14.40 23.90 -3.87
N PRO A 418 14.78 24.38 -2.67
CA PRO A 418 16.10 24.95 -2.43
C PRO A 418 17.18 23.90 -2.18
N TYR A 419 16.81 22.61 -2.09
CA TYR A 419 17.72 21.52 -1.73
C TYR A 419 18.34 20.86 -2.95
N ALA A 420 19.56 20.33 -2.80
CA ALA A 420 20.37 19.77 -3.90
C ALA A 420 20.48 18.22 -3.89
N CYS A 421 19.51 17.53 -3.28
CA CYS A 421 19.57 16.08 -3.11
C CYS A 421 19.71 15.34 -4.44
N THR A 422 20.66 14.40 -4.51
CA THR A 422 21.02 13.76 -5.78
C THR A 422 19.95 12.84 -6.36
N PHE A 423 19.08 12.27 -5.53
CA PHE A 423 17.97 11.42 -6.00
C PHE A 423 16.75 12.22 -6.48
N CYS A 424 16.71 13.53 -6.30
CA CYS A 424 15.48 14.33 -6.43
C CYS A 424 15.44 15.13 -7.74
N ASP A 425 14.35 14.97 -8.49
CA ASP A 425 14.14 15.76 -9.70
C ASP A 425 13.77 17.21 -9.39
N TRP A 426 12.94 17.47 -8.37
CA TRP A 426 12.51 18.82 -7.99
C TRP A 426 13.69 19.79 -7.76
N GLY A 427 14.61 19.45 -6.85
CA GLY A 427 15.72 20.33 -6.48
C GLY A 427 16.73 20.62 -7.61
N SER A 428 16.79 19.72 -8.59
CA SER A 428 17.80 19.75 -9.65
C SER A 428 17.28 20.15 -11.02
N ALA A 429 15.98 19.98 -11.28
CA ALA A 429 15.30 20.46 -12.47
C ALA A 429 14.81 21.91 -12.30
N THR A 430 14.61 22.39 -11.06
CA THR A 430 13.99 23.71 -10.82
C THR A 430 14.92 24.85 -10.41
N GLN A 431 16.21 24.65 -10.11
CA GLN A 431 17.07 25.68 -9.51
C GLN A 431 16.51 26.28 -8.19
N GLN A 432 17.40 26.61 -7.26
CA GLN A 432 17.11 26.70 -5.81
C GLN A 432 16.08 27.74 -5.35
N LYS A 433 15.55 28.60 -6.24
CA LYS A 433 14.58 29.63 -5.87
C LYS A 433 13.14 29.13 -5.97
N ILE A 434 12.45 29.17 -4.84
CA ILE A 434 11.01 28.91 -4.76
C ILE A 434 10.25 30.16 -5.25
N ARG A 435 9.25 29.96 -6.10
CA ARG A 435 8.37 31.03 -6.60
C ARG A 435 6.94 30.70 -6.20
N SER A 436 6.28 31.62 -5.52
CA SER A 436 4.92 31.41 -5.00
C SER A 436 3.87 32.02 -5.92
N PHE A 437 2.69 31.39 -5.99
CA PHE A 437 1.49 32.03 -6.51
C PHE A 437 0.92 33.01 -5.46
N ASP A 438 0.14 33.98 -5.89
CA ASP A 438 -0.61 34.87 -5.01
C ASP A 438 -1.45 34.07 -3.99
N LEU A 439 -1.48 34.56 -2.74
CA LEU A 439 -2.15 33.85 -1.65
C LEU A 439 -3.68 33.85 -1.81
N GLU A 440 -4.25 34.96 -2.27
CA GLU A 440 -5.71 35.07 -2.43
C GLU A 440 -6.21 34.21 -3.59
N ARG A 441 -5.41 34.08 -4.66
CA ARG A 441 -5.64 33.05 -5.68
C ARG A 441 -5.68 31.65 -5.08
N VAL A 442 -4.66 31.26 -4.30
CA VAL A 442 -4.58 29.91 -3.70
C VAL A 442 -5.79 29.65 -2.81
N LYS A 443 -6.21 30.63 -2.00
CA LYS A 443 -7.43 30.54 -1.19
C LYS A 443 -8.68 30.35 -2.07
N ALA A 444 -8.82 31.12 -3.14
CA ALA A 444 -9.96 30.98 -4.05
C ALA A 444 -10.03 29.60 -4.73
N GLU A 445 -8.87 29.00 -5.05
CA GLU A 445 -8.77 27.63 -5.58
C GLU A 445 -9.22 26.60 -4.53
N ILE A 446 -8.78 26.72 -3.28
CA ILE A 446 -9.23 25.87 -2.16
C ILE A 446 -10.74 25.98 -1.95
N ASP A 447 -11.27 27.19 -2.00
CA ASP A 447 -12.70 27.47 -1.90
C ASP A 447 -13.51 26.81 -3.03
N TRP A 448 -12.95 26.78 -4.26
CA TRP A 448 -13.54 26.05 -5.37
C TRP A 448 -13.56 24.54 -5.09
N ILE A 449 -12.46 23.98 -4.59
CA ILE A 449 -12.34 22.54 -4.25
C ILE A 449 -13.38 22.14 -3.19
N GLY A 450 -13.55 22.96 -2.15
CA GLY A 450 -14.59 22.77 -1.13
C GLY A 450 -16.01 22.81 -1.70
N ARG A 451 -16.31 23.80 -2.55
CA ARG A 451 -17.63 23.90 -3.24
C ARG A 451 -17.93 22.69 -4.12
N GLN A 452 -16.91 22.16 -4.81
CA GLN A 452 -17.04 20.96 -5.65
C GLN A 452 -17.09 19.66 -4.84
N ARG A 453 -17.01 19.73 -3.50
CA ARG A 453 -17.07 18.57 -2.60
C ARG A 453 -16.01 17.51 -2.90
N ILE A 454 -14.83 17.94 -3.34
CA ILE A 454 -13.71 17.03 -3.62
C ILE A 454 -13.12 16.55 -2.30
N ARG A 455 -12.97 15.22 -2.17
CA ARG A 455 -12.61 14.56 -0.90
C ARG A 455 -11.18 14.85 -0.46
N VAL A 456 -10.23 14.73 -1.39
CA VAL A 456 -8.79 14.82 -1.13
C VAL A 456 -8.23 16.10 -1.74
N LEU A 457 -7.46 16.85 -0.95
CA LEU A 457 -6.63 17.96 -1.43
C LEU A 457 -5.16 17.53 -1.36
N TRP A 458 -4.51 17.43 -2.52
CA TRP A 458 -3.07 17.22 -2.59
C TRP A 458 -2.38 18.55 -2.85
N ILE A 459 -1.63 19.06 -1.87
CA ILE A 459 -0.76 20.22 -2.05
C ILE A 459 0.57 19.72 -2.61
N ALA A 460 0.78 19.94 -3.90
CA ALA A 460 1.91 19.43 -4.68
C ALA A 460 3.21 20.23 -4.49
N ASP A 461 3.29 21.09 -3.48
CA ASP A 461 4.52 21.79 -3.13
C ASP A 461 5.61 20.80 -2.66
N ALA A 462 6.87 21.07 -2.98
CA ALA A 462 7.97 20.21 -2.51
C ALA A 462 8.26 20.33 -1.00
N ASN A 463 7.90 21.44 -0.36
CA ASN A 463 8.22 21.73 1.03
C ASN A 463 7.12 22.58 1.71
N PHE A 464 5.90 22.06 1.80
CA PHE A 464 4.78 22.75 2.43
C PHE A 464 4.98 22.92 3.94
N GLY A 465 5.06 24.16 4.43
CA GLY A 465 5.46 24.50 5.79
C GLY A 465 6.82 25.20 5.86
N ILE A 466 7.45 25.49 4.70
CA ILE A 466 8.70 26.27 4.66
C ILE A 466 8.43 27.76 4.91
N PHE A 467 7.26 28.28 4.51
CA PHE A 467 6.89 29.68 4.65
C PHE A 467 5.83 29.89 5.73
N LYS A 468 5.77 31.13 6.26
CA LYS A 468 4.72 31.52 7.20
C LYS A 468 3.32 31.41 6.59
N ARG A 469 3.17 31.76 5.30
CA ARG A 469 1.91 31.67 4.56
C ARG A 469 1.32 30.26 4.46
N ASP A 470 2.13 29.23 4.68
CA ASP A 470 1.66 27.83 4.61
C ASP A 470 0.72 27.52 5.79
N VAL A 471 0.90 28.22 6.92
CA VAL A 471 -0.04 28.19 8.05
C VAL A 471 -1.36 28.86 7.66
N ASP A 472 -1.31 30.03 6.99
CA ASP A 472 -2.51 30.73 6.50
C ASP A 472 -3.29 29.86 5.49
N ILE A 473 -2.59 29.11 4.64
CA ILE A 473 -3.20 28.13 3.72
C ILE A 473 -3.88 27.02 4.51
N ALA A 474 -3.22 26.44 5.51
CA ALA A 474 -3.80 25.38 6.32
C ALA A 474 -5.05 25.85 7.09
N GLU A 475 -5.02 27.05 7.66
CA GLU A 475 -6.18 27.67 8.31
C GLU A 475 -7.33 27.88 7.33
N HIS A 476 -7.03 28.32 6.10
CA HIS A 476 -8.04 28.49 5.08
C HIS A 476 -8.67 27.14 4.67
N VAL A 477 -7.87 26.09 4.49
CA VAL A 477 -8.38 24.72 4.24
C VAL A 477 -9.32 24.25 5.35
N ALA A 478 -8.96 24.49 6.63
CA ALA A 478 -9.81 24.17 7.77
C ALA A 478 -11.14 24.96 7.76
N ALA A 479 -11.09 26.26 7.43
CA ALA A 479 -12.28 27.10 7.30
C ALA A 479 -13.18 26.65 6.15
N THR A 480 -12.60 26.31 4.99
CA THR A 480 -13.32 25.75 3.83
C THR A 480 -13.99 24.43 4.19
N LYS A 481 -13.31 23.54 4.93
CA LYS A 481 -13.93 22.31 5.45
C LYS A 481 -15.10 22.60 6.37
N ALA A 482 -14.97 23.54 7.31
CA ALA A 482 -16.07 23.91 8.19
C ALA A 482 -17.29 24.43 7.39
N ARG A 483 -17.05 25.14 6.28
CA ARG A 483 -18.10 25.70 5.42
C ARG A 483 -18.79 24.68 4.53
N TYR A 484 -18.06 23.74 3.93
CA TYR A 484 -18.59 22.85 2.89
C TYR A 484 -18.58 21.35 3.26
N GLY A 485 -17.90 20.96 4.35
CA GLY A 485 -17.63 19.57 4.72
C GLY A 485 -16.44 18.93 3.99
N TYR A 486 -15.71 19.70 3.19
CA TYR A 486 -14.61 19.25 2.31
C TYR A 486 -13.48 20.30 2.26
N PRO A 487 -12.21 19.88 2.05
CA PRO A 487 -11.75 18.48 1.89
C PRO A 487 -11.77 17.71 3.22
N ARG A 488 -11.77 16.38 3.15
CA ARG A 488 -11.70 15.50 4.33
C ARG A 488 -10.29 14.98 4.59
N GLU A 489 -9.45 14.97 3.56
CA GLU A 489 -8.08 14.46 3.58
C GLU A 489 -7.16 15.47 2.89
N VAL A 490 -5.98 15.69 3.48
CA VAL A 490 -4.96 16.61 2.94
C VAL A 490 -3.62 15.91 2.88
N VAL A 491 -3.07 15.79 1.67
CA VAL A 491 -1.77 15.18 1.36
C VAL A 491 -0.77 16.30 1.05
N VAL A 492 0.37 16.29 1.74
CA VAL A 492 1.42 17.31 1.60
C VAL A 492 2.81 16.69 1.73
N ASN A 493 3.83 17.34 1.15
CA ASN A 493 5.24 17.04 1.42
C ASN A 493 5.83 18.10 2.34
N TYR A 494 6.28 17.72 3.53
CA TYR A 494 6.86 18.67 4.47
C TYR A 494 8.34 18.98 4.19
N PRO A 495 8.83 20.16 4.61
CA PRO A 495 10.24 20.50 4.55
C PRO A 495 11.10 19.49 5.30
N LYS A 496 12.27 19.24 4.75
CA LYS A 496 13.30 18.36 5.35
C LYS A 496 13.83 18.89 6.68
N ASN A 497 13.80 20.20 6.88
CA ASN A 497 14.15 20.84 8.14
C ASN A 497 12.89 21.06 8.96
N ALA A 498 12.85 20.47 10.14
CA ALA A 498 11.78 20.69 11.10
C ALA A 498 11.64 22.17 11.45
N THR A 499 10.40 22.68 11.39
CA THR A 499 10.05 24.01 11.89
C THR A 499 8.78 23.93 12.72
N GLU A 500 8.62 24.86 13.67
CA GLU A 500 7.41 24.99 14.50
C GLU A 500 6.13 25.08 13.64
N LYS A 501 6.24 25.64 12.42
CA LYS A 501 5.15 25.76 11.44
C LYS A 501 4.56 24.41 11.04
N ILE A 502 5.37 23.36 10.95
CA ILE A 502 4.87 22.00 10.61
C ILE A 502 3.90 21.52 11.70
N ALA A 503 4.29 21.71 12.97
CA ALA A 503 3.43 21.35 14.09
C ALA A 503 2.15 22.21 14.10
N GLU A 504 2.23 23.50 13.79
CA GLU A 504 1.05 24.37 13.66
C GLU A 504 0.08 23.88 12.58
N ILE A 505 0.58 23.59 11.38
CA ILE A 505 -0.21 23.05 10.26
C ILE A 505 -0.92 21.75 10.65
N VAL A 506 -0.19 20.80 11.25
CA VAL A 506 -0.78 19.51 11.67
C VAL A 506 -1.82 19.71 12.77
N LYS A 507 -1.59 20.63 13.72
CA LYS A 507 -2.60 20.99 14.75
C LYS A 507 -3.86 21.56 14.13
N VAL A 508 -3.73 22.43 13.13
CA VAL A 508 -4.88 23.01 12.40
C VAL A 508 -5.70 21.89 11.73
N PHE A 509 -5.04 20.99 10.99
CA PHE A 509 -5.73 19.87 10.36
C PHE A 509 -6.37 18.91 11.37
N ALA A 510 -5.66 18.55 12.43
CA ALA A 510 -6.18 17.68 13.48
C ALA A 510 -7.43 18.28 14.17
N ARG A 511 -7.40 19.57 14.54
CA ARG A 511 -8.54 20.27 15.15
C ARG A 511 -9.73 20.37 14.20
N ALA A 512 -9.48 20.52 12.90
CA ALA A 512 -10.52 20.50 11.87
C ALA A 512 -11.02 19.08 11.55
N GLY A 513 -10.47 18.04 12.18
CA GLY A 513 -10.76 16.62 11.88
C GLY A 513 -10.36 16.20 10.47
N ILE A 514 -9.43 16.92 9.83
CA ILE A 514 -8.88 16.60 8.51
C ILE A 514 -7.88 15.47 8.67
N CYS A 515 -8.03 14.40 7.88
CA CYS A 515 -7.02 13.36 7.86
C CYS A 515 -5.75 13.88 7.18
N SER A 516 -4.67 13.96 7.93
CA SER A 516 -3.33 14.33 7.48
C SER A 516 -2.32 13.70 8.43
N GLN A 517 -1.08 13.49 7.99
CA GLN A 517 0.00 12.96 8.81
C GLN A 517 1.19 13.91 8.81
N GLY A 518 1.89 14.02 9.94
CA GLY A 518 3.24 14.56 9.93
C GLY A 518 4.18 13.53 9.31
N ILE A 519 4.85 13.90 8.22
CA ILE A 519 5.86 13.06 7.58
C ILE A 519 7.20 13.78 7.68
N ILE A 520 8.19 13.11 8.27
CA ILE A 520 9.58 13.57 8.30
C ILE A 520 10.35 12.84 7.19
N SER A 521 10.74 13.55 6.14
CA SER A 521 11.38 12.91 4.98
C SER A 521 12.90 12.77 5.14
N ILE A 522 13.42 12.07 6.17
CA ILE A 522 14.87 11.97 6.44
C ILE A 522 15.65 11.26 5.33
N GLN A 523 15.05 10.22 4.75
CA GLN A 523 15.64 9.23 3.83
C GLN A 523 16.73 8.32 4.41
N THR A 524 17.65 8.83 5.23
CA THR A 524 18.63 8.04 6.02
C THR A 524 19.25 8.90 7.13
N THR A 525 19.71 8.28 8.22
CA THR A 525 20.49 8.91 9.32
C THR A 525 22.00 8.70 9.16
N ASP A 526 22.42 7.86 8.22
CA ASP A 526 23.82 7.48 8.01
C ASP A 526 24.65 8.65 7.43
N PRO A 527 25.67 9.17 8.15
CA PRO A 527 26.42 10.33 7.70
C PRO A 527 27.13 10.15 6.36
N ASP A 528 27.64 8.94 6.09
CA ASP A 528 28.36 8.62 4.85
C ASP A 528 27.40 8.63 3.67
N THR A 529 26.23 8.00 3.81
CA THR A 529 25.16 8.04 2.80
C THR A 529 24.65 9.46 2.59
N LEU A 530 24.45 10.23 3.67
CA LEU A 530 24.02 11.63 3.59
C LEU A 530 25.00 12.51 2.80
N ALA A 531 26.31 12.32 2.97
CA ALA A 531 27.33 13.02 2.20
C ALA A 531 27.24 12.68 0.70
N VAL A 532 27.15 11.39 0.36
CA VAL A 532 27.08 10.91 -1.02
C VAL A 532 25.85 11.48 -1.74
N ILE A 533 24.70 11.54 -1.06
CA ILE A 533 23.45 12.06 -1.64
C ILE A 533 23.28 13.58 -1.52
N ARG A 534 24.33 14.29 -1.07
CA ARG A 534 24.40 15.76 -0.87
C ARG A 534 23.31 16.27 0.07
N ARG A 535 23.26 15.69 1.26
CA ARG A 535 22.26 15.94 2.30
C ARG A 535 22.85 15.97 3.72
N ASP A 536 24.17 16.11 3.81
CA ASP A 536 24.96 16.32 5.02
C ASP A 536 24.60 17.62 5.78
N ASN A 537 23.93 18.56 5.12
CA ASN A 537 23.47 19.82 5.70
C ASN A 537 22.29 19.70 6.69
N ILE A 538 21.75 18.50 6.93
CA ILE A 538 20.58 18.29 7.81
C ILE A 538 20.98 17.64 9.12
N LYS A 539 20.82 18.37 10.23
CA LYS A 539 21.22 17.92 11.57
C LYS A 539 20.15 17.03 12.21
N THR A 540 20.55 15.84 12.66
CA THR A 540 19.67 14.86 13.35
C THR A 540 18.90 15.46 14.52
N LYS A 541 19.54 16.33 15.31
CA LYS A 541 18.92 17.05 16.44
C LYS A 541 17.61 17.76 16.11
N LYS A 542 17.44 18.27 14.89
CA LYS A 542 16.19 18.95 14.48
C LYS A 542 15.01 17.99 14.37
N TYR A 543 15.28 16.72 14.07
CA TYR A 543 14.25 15.69 14.05
C TYR A 543 13.84 15.29 15.47
N ASP A 544 14.79 15.21 16.41
CA ASP A 544 14.49 14.98 17.83
C ASP A 544 13.55 16.07 18.37
N GLU A 545 13.85 17.34 18.09
CA GLU A 545 13.02 18.49 18.49
C GLU A 545 11.59 18.40 17.93
N LEU A 546 11.43 17.96 16.67
CA LEU A 546 10.11 17.79 16.05
C LEU A 546 9.36 16.60 16.65
N GLY A 547 10.07 15.49 16.85
CA GLY A 547 9.55 14.31 17.54
C GLY A 547 9.01 14.67 18.92
N ASP A 548 9.74 15.49 19.69
CA ASP A 548 9.29 15.98 21.00
C ASP A 548 8.00 16.81 20.90
N ILE A 549 7.90 17.70 19.90
CA ILE A 549 6.69 18.51 19.70
C ILE A 549 5.50 17.61 19.34
N PHE A 550 5.65 16.73 18.36
CA PHE A 550 4.57 15.83 17.93
C PHE A 550 4.13 14.91 19.06
N ARG A 551 5.08 14.40 19.85
CA ARG A 551 4.79 13.58 21.04
C ARG A 551 4.05 14.37 22.11
N ARG A 552 4.55 15.56 22.50
CA ARG A 552 3.91 16.42 23.52
C ARG A 552 2.48 16.81 23.13
N GLU A 553 2.27 17.09 21.85
CA GLU A 553 0.98 17.52 21.31
C GLU A 553 0.11 16.34 20.86
N ASN A 554 0.61 15.11 21.04
CA ASN A 554 -0.13 13.88 20.78
C ASN A 554 -0.61 13.76 19.32
N LEU A 555 0.28 14.12 18.37
CA LEU A 555 0.03 14.18 16.92
C LEU A 555 0.61 12.94 16.19
N PRO A 556 -0.01 12.51 15.07
CA PRO A 556 0.51 11.41 14.27
C PRO A 556 1.82 11.80 13.56
N LEU A 557 2.84 10.96 13.69
CA LEU A 557 4.16 11.15 13.10
C LEU A 557 4.64 9.87 12.39
N SER A 558 5.12 10.03 11.17
CA SER A 558 5.84 8.98 10.43
C SER A 558 7.06 9.56 9.71
N THR A 559 7.92 8.69 9.20
CA THR A 559 9.12 9.05 8.43
C THR A 559 9.20 8.29 7.11
N ASP A 560 9.86 8.91 6.13
CA ASP A 560 10.27 8.24 4.89
C ASP A 560 11.74 7.83 4.95
N LEU A 561 12.01 6.59 4.54
CA LEU A 561 13.33 6.04 4.32
C LEU A 561 13.50 5.63 2.85
N MET A 562 14.74 5.65 2.37
CA MET A 562 15.08 5.14 1.04
C MET A 562 15.98 3.91 1.16
N ILE A 563 15.55 2.82 0.53
CA ILE A 563 16.29 1.56 0.46
C ILE A 563 17.21 1.61 -0.76
N GLY A 564 18.50 1.34 -0.56
CA GLY A 564 19.49 1.27 -1.64
C GLY A 564 19.89 2.64 -2.19
N LEU A 565 20.09 3.64 -1.34
CA LEU A 565 20.79 4.87 -1.74
C LEU A 565 22.28 4.57 -1.96
N PRO A 566 22.97 5.26 -2.89
CA PRO A 566 24.43 5.23 -2.96
C PRO A 566 25.05 5.66 -1.62
N GLY A 567 25.98 4.86 -1.10
CA GLY A 567 26.55 5.01 0.25
C GLY A 567 25.91 4.09 1.29
N ALA A 568 24.68 3.60 1.06
CA ALA A 568 23.99 2.73 2.01
C ALA A 568 24.61 1.33 2.06
N THR A 569 24.48 0.67 3.22
CA THR A 569 24.87 -0.71 3.49
C THR A 569 23.76 -1.40 4.28
N VAL A 570 23.77 -2.73 4.37
CA VAL A 570 22.84 -3.47 5.25
C VAL A 570 22.91 -2.95 6.69
N LYS A 571 24.12 -2.64 7.17
CA LYS A 571 24.35 -2.12 8.51
C LYS A 571 23.72 -0.75 8.70
N SER A 572 23.93 0.20 7.78
CA SER A 572 23.37 1.54 7.91
C SER A 572 21.84 1.54 7.78
N PHE A 573 21.28 0.71 6.89
CA PHE A 573 19.83 0.53 6.79
C PHE A 573 19.20 -0.03 8.07
N LYS A 574 19.82 -1.04 8.70
CA LYS A 574 19.40 -1.50 10.04
C LYS A 574 19.52 -0.39 11.08
N GLY A 575 20.59 0.40 11.04
CA GLY A 575 20.78 1.56 11.91
C GLY A 575 19.62 2.56 11.80
N ASP A 576 19.20 2.88 10.58
CA ASP A 576 18.06 3.77 10.33
C ASP A 576 16.76 3.22 10.92
N LEU A 577 16.46 1.94 10.67
CA LEU A 577 15.27 1.30 11.24
C LEU A 577 15.29 1.29 12.77
N GLN A 578 16.47 1.03 13.37
CA GLN A 578 16.64 1.02 14.82
C GLN A 578 16.44 2.41 15.43
N TYR A 579 17.01 3.46 14.81
CA TYR A 579 16.85 4.84 15.25
C TYR A 579 15.37 5.23 15.37
N TYR A 580 14.56 4.86 14.38
CA TYR A 580 13.13 5.18 14.38
C TYR A 580 12.29 4.32 15.29
N PHE A 581 12.67 3.05 15.41
CA PHE A 581 12.12 2.20 16.44
C PHE A 581 12.33 2.85 17.81
N ASP A 582 13.55 3.29 18.15
CA ASP A 582 13.85 3.91 19.44
C ASP A 582 12.96 5.13 19.74
N ASP A 583 12.70 5.98 18.75
CA ASP A 583 11.87 7.18 18.88
C ASP A 583 10.35 6.95 18.75
N ASP A 584 9.94 5.69 18.58
CA ASP A 584 8.54 5.26 18.39
C ASP A 584 7.83 5.90 17.19
N VAL A 585 8.58 6.15 16.12
CA VAL A 585 8.09 6.76 14.89
C VAL A 585 7.82 5.67 13.85
N GLY A 586 6.63 5.72 13.23
CA GLY A 586 6.29 4.80 12.13
C GLY A 586 7.16 5.05 10.90
N VAL A 587 7.73 3.99 10.33
CA VAL A 587 8.61 4.06 9.15
C VAL A 587 7.87 3.67 7.89
N LYS A 588 8.17 4.33 6.78
CA LYS A 588 7.84 3.91 5.41
C LYS A 588 9.11 3.94 4.58
N ALA A 589 9.53 2.77 4.09
CA ALA A 589 10.74 2.69 3.28
C ALA A 589 10.41 2.39 1.82
N TYR A 590 11.05 3.13 0.92
CA TYR A 590 10.84 3.05 -0.53
C TYR A 590 12.13 2.68 -1.24
N ARG A 591 12.05 1.77 -2.21
CA ARG A 591 13.21 1.43 -3.04
C ARG A 591 13.63 2.62 -3.89
N THR A 592 14.93 2.90 -3.92
CA THR A 592 15.49 4.02 -4.70
C THR A 592 15.33 3.75 -6.19
N GLN A 593 14.68 4.69 -6.88
CA GLN A 593 14.52 4.69 -8.35
C GLN A 593 15.31 5.85 -8.96
N LEU A 594 16.00 5.56 -10.06
CA LEU A 594 16.77 6.54 -10.81
C LEU A 594 15.83 7.42 -11.64
N LEU A 595 15.64 8.66 -11.18
CA LEU A 595 14.80 9.64 -11.91
C LEU A 595 15.60 10.24 -13.07
N PRO A 596 15.04 10.33 -14.30
CA PRO A 596 15.81 10.69 -15.51
C PRO A 596 16.49 12.06 -15.44
N ASN A 597 15.97 12.94 -14.59
CA ASN A 597 16.37 14.33 -14.49
C ASN A 597 17.01 14.69 -13.14
N ALA A 598 17.12 13.75 -12.20
CA ALA A 598 17.83 13.98 -10.93
C ALA A 598 19.36 14.08 -11.14
N PRO A 599 20.12 14.69 -10.20
CA PRO A 599 21.58 14.72 -10.31
C PRO A 599 22.21 13.33 -10.28
N MET A 600 21.54 12.34 -9.70
CA MET A 600 21.97 10.95 -9.67
C MET A 600 21.99 10.31 -11.07
N SER A 601 21.24 10.87 -12.03
CA SER A 601 21.27 10.46 -13.44
C SER A 601 22.36 11.16 -14.25
N ASP A 602 23.16 12.02 -13.62
CA ASP A 602 24.34 12.58 -14.25
C ASP A 602 25.34 11.46 -14.59
N PRO A 603 25.90 11.40 -15.82
CA PRO A 603 26.82 10.34 -16.23
C PRO A 603 28.08 10.22 -15.35
N GLU A 604 28.56 11.32 -14.77
CA GLU A 604 29.70 11.29 -13.86
C GLU A 604 29.31 10.68 -12.53
N TYR A 605 28.19 11.11 -11.94
CA TYR A 605 27.68 10.56 -10.69
C TYR A 605 27.39 9.05 -10.77
N LEU A 606 26.79 8.60 -11.88
CA LEU A 606 26.53 7.18 -12.13
C LEU A 606 27.80 6.34 -12.12
N ARG A 607 28.87 6.86 -12.75
CA ARG A 607 30.17 6.17 -12.87
C ARG A 607 30.91 6.14 -11.53
N GLU A 608 30.97 7.27 -10.84
CA GLU A 608 31.61 7.41 -9.52
C GLU A 608 31.01 6.44 -8.49
N ASN A 609 29.69 6.31 -8.48
CA ASN A 609 28.96 5.49 -7.52
C ASN A 609 28.66 4.07 -8.03
N GLN A 610 29.18 3.69 -9.21
CA GLN A 610 28.98 2.39 -9.85
C GLN A 610 27.51 1.94 -9.88
N ILE A 611 26.61 2.87 -10.17
CA ILE A 611 25.17 2.65 -10.06
C ILE A 611 24.70 1.72 -11.17
N ARG A 612 24.02 0.65 -10.79
CA ARG A 612 23.30 -0.24 -11.72
C ARG A 612 21.82 -0.24 -11.39
N VAL A 613 21.00 -0.29 -12.44
CA VAL A 613 19.53 -0.30 -12.33
C VAL A 613 18.92 -1.48 -13.07
N ASP A 614 17.69 -1.85 -12.69
CA ASP A 614 16.86 -2.79 -13.45
C ASP A 614 16.10 -2.10 -14.60
N ALA A 615 15.26 -2.87 -15.32
CA ALA A 615 14.49 -2.36 -16.45
C ALA A 615 13.54 -1.21 -16.07
N GLN A 616 13.06 -1.19 -14.82
CA GLN A 616 12.19 -0.16 -14.27
C GLN A 616 12.98 0.98 -13.62
N GLN A 617 14.29 1.06 -13.83
CA GLN A 617 15.18 2.09 -13.28
C GLN A 617 15.34 2.05 -11.75
N TYR A 618 14.94 0.97 -11.07
CA TYR A 618 15.27 0.85 -9.65
C TYR A 618 16.73 0.41 -9.48
N LEU A 619 17.42 0.99 -8.50
CA LEU A 619 18.80 0.63 -8.22
C LEU A 619 18.89 -0.83 -7.75
N VAL A 620 19.85 -1.58 -8.30
CA VAL A 620 20.11 -2.99 -7.97
C VAL A 620 21.47 -3.21 -7.32
N SER A 621 22.41 -2.29 -7.51
CA SER A 621 23.71 -2.27 -6.83
C SER A 621 24.36 -0.90 -6.99
N THR A 622 25.30 -0.58 -6.09
CA THR A 622 26.17 0.59 -6.15
C THR A 622 27.58 0.20 -5.70
N SER A 623 28.49 1.16 -5.60
CA SER A 623 29.81 0.96 -4.98
C SER A 623 29.74 0.52 -3.51
N SER A 624 28.64 0.79 -2.80
CA SER A 624 28.49 0.49 -1.36
C SER A 624 27.70 -0.78 -1.06
N TYR A 625 26.98 -1.35 -2.04
CA TYR A 625 26.19 -2.57 -1.83
C TYR A 625 25.99 -3.37 -3.13
N SER A 626 25.98 -4.70 -2.98
CA SER A 626 25.70 -5.67 -4.05
C SER A 626 24.21 -5.96 -4.20
N THR A 627 23.83 -6.70 -5.25
CA THR A 627 22.43 -7.16 -5.42
C THR A 627 21.98 -8.10 -4.29
N ALA A 628 22.90 -8.87 -3.69
CA ALA A 628 22.60 -9.70 -2.53
C ALA A 628 22.31 -8.85 -1.28
N ASP A 629 23.10 -7.80 -1.07
CA ASP A 629 22.89 -6.85 0.03
C ASP A 629 21.55 -6.11 -0.11
N LEU A 630 21.18 -5.73 -1.33
CA LEU A 630 19.87 -5.13 -1.59
C LEU A 630 18.73 -6.10 -1.29
N ALA A 631 18.84 -7.36 -1.72
CA ALA A 631 17.84 -8.37 -1.41
C ALA A 631 17.68 -8.55 0.11
N GLU A 632 18.80 -8.58 0.84
CA GLU A 632 18.79 -8.64 2.30
C GLU A 632 18.13 -7.41 2.95
N MET A 633 18.44 -6.19 2.49
CA MET A 633 17.76 -4.98 2.96
C MET A 633 16.25 -5.02 2.70
N LEU A 634 15.81 -5.53 1.55
CA LEU A 634 14.39 -5.67 1.22
C LEU A 634 13.69 -6.72 2.09
N GLU A 635 14.35 -7.85 2.39
CA GLU A 635 13.86 -8.87 3.32
C GLU A 635 13.73 -8.32 4.74
N ILE A 636 14.75 -7.58 5.23
CA ILE A 636 14.73 -6.91 6.53
C ILE A 636 13.61 -5.88 6.59
N TRP A 637 13.45 -5.04 5.55
CA TRP A 637 12.36 -4.07 5.50
C TRP A 637 10.99 -4.73 5.57
N SER A 638 10.75 -5.75 4.73
CA SER A 638 9.47 -6.48 4.74
C SER A 638 9.16 -7.05 6.12
N ALA A 639 10.16 -7.65 6.78
CA ALA A 639 10.02 -8.18 8.13
C ALA A 639 9.83 -7.08 9.20
N PHE A 640 10.51 -5.93 9.06
CA PHE A 640 10.38 -4.80 9.97
C PHE A 640 9.00 -4.14 9.86
N ASP A 641 8.50 -3.94 8.65
CA ASP A 641 7.14 -3.41 8.41
C ASP A 641 6.09 -4.30 9.07
N ILE A 642 6.19 -5.64 8.92
CA ILE A 642 5.31 -6.59 9.62
C ILE A 642 5.46 -6.45 11.15
N ALA A 643 6.69 -6.50 11.66
CA ALA A 643 6.99 -6.52 13.09
C ALA A 643 6.54 -5.23 13.80
N ASP A 644 6.90 -4.06 13.27
CA ASP A 644 6.68 -2.77 13.92
C ASP A 644 5.59 -1.92 13.24
N GLY A 645 5.60 -1.84 11.89
CA GLY A 645 4.60 -1.08 11.13
C GLY A 645 3.17 -1.58 11.35
N TYR A 646 2.99 -2.90 11.28
CA TYR A 646 1.74 -3.59 11.64
C TYR A 646 1.69 -4.02 13.12
N ALA A 647 2.71 -3.68 13.90
CA ALA A 647 2.83 -3.95 15.33
C ALA A 647 2.77 -5.44 15.76
N VAL A 648 2.97 -6.39 14.82
CA VAL A 648 2.92 -7.83 15.08
C VAL A 648 3.91 -8.24 16.17
N LEU A 649 5.08 -7.60 16.25
CA LEU A 649 6.11 -7.86 17.25
C LEU A 649 6.56 -6.60 18.00
N ARG A 650 5.85 -5.48 17.86
CA ARG A 650 6.27 -4.18 18.42
C ARG A 650 6.60 -4.28 19.91
N TYR A 651 5.69 -4.84 20.71
CA TYR A 651 5.87 -4.92 22.16
C TYR A 651 6.92 -5.97 22.55
N VAL A 652 6.96 -7.10 21.83
CA VAL A 652 8.01 -8.12 21.99
C VAL A 652 9.39 -7.53 21.74
N ALA A 653 9.58 -6.81 20.64
CA ALA A 653 10.83 -6.17 20.28
C ALA A 653 11.26 -5.13 21.34
N ARG A 654 10.32 -4.36 21.90
CA ARG A 654 10.59 -3.41 22.99
C ARG A 654 11.07 -4.10 24.26
N PHE A 655 10.40 -5.17 24.67
CA PHE A 655 10.79 -5.94 25.85
C PHE A 655 12.19 -6.53 25.69
N LEU A 656 12.47 -7.17 24.56
CA LEU A 656 13.79 -7.73 24.27
C LEU A 656 14.88 -6.65 24.25
N GLN A 657 14.58 -5.49 23.70
CA GLN A 657 15.52 -4.37 23.66
C GLN A 657 15.80 -3.80 25.04
N TRP A 658 14.75 -3.52 25.83
CA TRP A 658 14.90 -2.82 27.10
C TRP A 658 15.39 -3.71 28.24
N GLU A 659 15.00 -4.99 28.27
CA GLU A 659 15.35 -5.89 29.38
C GLU A 659 16.48 -6.89 29.04
N HIS A 660 16.69 -7.18 27.75
CA HIS A 660 17.73 -8.13 27.31
C HIS A 660 18.81 -7.52 26.42
N GLY A 661 18.72 -6.22 26.11
CA GLY A 661 19.72 -5.52 25.28
C GLY A 661 19.74 -5.98 23.82
N ILE A 662 18.69 -6.66 23.36
CA ILE A 662 18.59 -7.16 21.98
C ILE A 662 17.86 -6.11 21.15
N ALA A 663 18.60 -5.39 20.31
CA ALA A 663 18.04 -4.40 19.40
C ALA A 663 16.92 -5.01 18.52
N ALA A 664 15.83 -4.26 18.31
CA ALA A 664 14.69 -4.71 17.51
C ALA A 664 15.10 -5.17 16.11
N THR A 665 16.04 -4.47 15.49
CA THR A 665 16.56 -4.84 14.16
C THR A 665 17.40 -6.12 14.14
N GLU A 666 17.98 -6.53 15.28
CA GLU A 666 18.64 -7.82 15.41
C GLU A 666 17.64 -8.96 15.56
N LEU A 667 16.56 -8.77 16.34
CA LEU A 667 15.44 -9.72 16.40
C LEU A 667 14.88 -9.98 14.99
N ILE A 668 14.59 -8.90 14.27
CA ILE A 668 13.98 -8.97 12.93
C ILE A 668 14.93 -9.64 11.94
N HIS A 669 16.21 -9.30 11.97
CA HIS A 669 17.19 -9.93 11.10
C HIS A 669 17.40 -11.42 11.45
N ALA A 670 17.36 -11.80 12.72
CA ALA A 670 17.39 -13.21 13.12
C ALA A 670 16.19 -13.99 12.55
N ILE A 671 14.97 -13.41 12.61
CA ILE A 671 13.78 -14.01 12.01
C ILE A 671 13.95 -14.17 10.50
N VAL A 672 14.40 -13.13 9.78
CA VAL A 672 14.66 -13.19 8.33
C VAL A 672 15.62 -14.34 8.00
N ARG A 673 16.73 -14.44 8.74
CA ARG A 673 17.71 -15.52 8.55
C ARG A 673 17.08 -16.89 8.74
N THR A 674 16.32 -17.08 9.81
CA THR A 674 15.68 -18.35 10.14
C THR A 674 14.61 -18.75 9.12
N VAL A 675 13.78 -17.81 8.66
CA VAL A 675 12.78 -18.04 7.59
C VAL A 675 13.44 -18.45 6.27
N ARG A 676 14.68 -17.99 6.03
CA ARG A 676 15.48 -18.33 4.85
C ARG A 676 16.19 -19.68 4.98
N THR A 677 16.86 -19.93 6.11
CA THR A 677 17.76 -21.09 6.27
C THR A 677 17.11 -22.30 6.93
N ALA A 678 16.10 -22.10 7.76
CA ALA A 678 15.43 -23.15 8.53
C ALA A 678 13.89 -22.94 8.61
N PRO A 679 13.18 -22.80 7.47
CA PRO A 679 11.74 -22.48 7.46
C PRO A 679 10.83 -23.50 8.15
N ALA A 680 11.27 -24.75 8.28
CA ALA A 680 10.51 -25.80 8.96
C ALA A 680 10.62 -25.75 10.49
N ALA A 681 11.63 -25.04 11.04
CA ALA A 681 11.85 -24.96 12.48
C ALA A 681 10.77 -24.12 13.18
N TYR A 682 10.29 -23.08 12.52
CA TYR A 682 9.28 -22.15 13.03
C TYR A 682 8.18 -21.93 11.97
N PRO A 683 7.24 -22.89 11.86
CA PRO A 683 6.22 -22.90 10.82
C PRO A 683 5.25 -21.71 10.83
N ALA A 684 4.83 -21.23 11.99
CA ALA A 684 3.90 -20.11 12.11
C ALA A 684 4.59 -18.77 11.76
N ILE A 685 5.81 -18.55 12.25
CA ILE A 685 6.66 -17.41 11.92
C ILE A 685 6.95 -17.39 10.42
N THR A 686 7.40 -18.52 9.87
CA THR A 686 7.70 -18.63 8.43
C THR A 686 6.49 -18.31 7.57
N TRP A 687 5.32 -18.85 7.92
CA TRP A 687 4.11 -18.57 7.16
C TRP A 687 3.72 -17.10 7.26
N LEU A 688 3.73 -16.53 8.47
CA LEU A 688 3.36 -15.14 8.67
C LEU A 688 4.25 -14.22 7.82
N PHE A 689 5.57 -14.31 7.98
CA PHE A 689 6.49 -13.40 7.30
C PHE A 689 6.52 -13.55 5.77
N ARG A 690 6.11 -14.71 5.22
CA ARG A 690 5.99 -14.92 3.77
C ARG A 690 4.67 -14.44 3.18
N HIS A 691 3.61 -14.42 3.98
CA HIS A 691 2.25 -14.24 3.47
C HIS A 691 1.50 -13.05 4.08
N PHE A 692 2.06 -12.37 5.09
CA PHE A 692 1.37 -11.33 5.83
C PHE A 692 0.83 -10.20 4.96
N GLN A 693 1.58 -9.73 3.95
CA GLN A 693 1.09 -8.64 3.09
C GLN A 693 -0.16 -9.05 2.29
N ALA A 694 -0.31 -10.34 1.97
CA ALA A 694 -1.45 -10.88 1.24
C ALA A 694 -2.60 -11.32 2.15
N GLU A 695 -2.33 -11.73 3.39
CA GLU A 695 -3.32 -12.32 4.30
C GLU A 695 -3.70 -11.40 5.48
N ARG A 696 -2.77 -10.59 5.98
CA ARG A 696 -2.90 -9.73 7.17
C ARG A 696 -3.52 -10.44 8.38
N GLN A 697 -3.08 -11.66 8.63
CA GLN A 697 -3.52 -12.49 9.75
C GLN A 697 -2.44 -13.50 10.11
N ALA A 698 -2.48 -14.05 11.32
CA ALA A 698 -1.68 -15.21 11.70
C ALA A 698 -2.45 -16.51 11.45
N LEU A 699 -1.75 -17.51 10.95
CA LEU A 699 -2.39 -18.78 10.68
C LEU A 699 -2.68 -19.56 11.95
N GLY A 700 -3.94 -19.98 12.10
CA GLY A 700 -4.41 -20.61 13.33
C GLY A 700 -4.53 -19.59 14.47
N GLY A 701 -4.64 -18.30 14.14
CA GLY A 701 -4.77 -17.22 15.10
C GLY A 701 -3.45 -16.77 15.74
N TRP A 702 -3.55 -15.71 16.54
CA TRP A 702 -2.40 -15.03 17.12
C TRP A 702 -1.72 -15.79 18.26
N GLY A 703 -2.48 -16.50 19.10
CA GLY A 703 -1.92 -17.24 20.24
C GLY A 703 -0.84 -18.26 19.85
N PRO A 704 -1.08 -19.15 18.88
CA PRO A 704 -0.07 -20.10 18.40
C PRO A 704 1.17 -19.43 17.83
N PHE A 705 1.00 -18.32 17.11
CA PHE A 705 2.12 -17.54 16.60
C PHE A 705 2.99 -17.01 17.74
N TYR A 706 2.41 -16.42 18.79
CA TYR A 706 3.18 -15.91 19.93
C TYR A 706 3.80 -17.02 20.79
N ALA A 707 3.19 -18.21 20.85
CA ALA A 707 3.81 -19.38 21.47
C ALA A 707 5.07 -19.83 20.71
N GLU A 708 5.09 -19.70 19.39
CA GLU A 708 6.28 -19.99 18.59
C GLU A 708 7.34 -18.88 18.70
N ILE A 709 6.93 -17.61 18.78
CA ILE A 709 7.84 -16.48 19.08
C ILE A 709 8.52 -16.65 20.43
N ALA A 710 7.79 -17.14 21.43
CA ALA A 710 8.35 -17.50 22.74
C ALA A 710 9.46 -18.56 22.63
N ASP A 711 9.22 -19.63 21.87
CA ASP A 711 10.21 -20.69 21.67
C ASP A 711 11.41 -20.19 20.86
N PHE A 712 11.18 -19.37 19.83
CA PHE A 712 12.21 -18.70 19.05
C PHE A 712 13.12 -17.83 19.94
N ALA A 713 12.54 -16.94 20.76
CA ALA A 713 13.29 -16.08 21.66
C ALA A 713 14.14 -16.89 22.66
N ARG A 714 13.59 -18.01 23.17
CA ARG A 714 14.32 -18.89 24.07
C ARG A 714 15.48 -19.62 23.40
N ARG A 715 15.27 -20.21 22.22
CA ARG A 715 16.27 -21.06 21.55
C ARG A 715 17.31 -20.25 20.78
N GLU A 716 16.88 -19.23 20.04
CA GLU A 716 17.74 -18.47 19.13
C GLU A 716 18.38 -17.25 19.80
N LEU A 717 17.70 -16.68 20.82
CA LEU A 717 18.15 -15.44 21.47
C LEU A 717 18.51 -15.60 22.95
N GLY A 718 18.32 -16.79 23.53
CA GLY A 718 18.66 -17.08 24.93
C GLY A 718 17.76 -16.39 25.96
N VAL A 719 16.55 -15.97 25.58
CA VAL A 719 15.63 -15.22 26.45
C VAL A 719 14.71 -16.18 27.22
N PRO A 720 14.73 -16.18 28.57
CA PRO A 720 13.88 -17.07 29.35
C PRO A 720 12.40 -16.66 29.32
N MET A 721 11.51 -17.63 29.58
CA MET A 721 10.08 -17.37 29.74
C MET A 721 9.74 -16.92 31.17
N ASP A 722 10.07 -15.68 31.50
CA ASP A 722 9.76 -15.07 32.79
C ASP A 722 8.36 -14.39 32.81
N PRO A 723 7.86 -13.96 33.97
CA PRO A 723 6.58 -13.25 34.09
C PRO A 723 6.44 -11.99 33.22
N GLY A 724 7.54 -11.23 33.04
CA GLY A 724 7.56 -10.02 32.21
C GLY A 724 7.38 -10.37 30.74
N PHE A 725 8.10 -11.38 30.25
CA PHE A 725 7.98 -11.79 28.86
C PHE A 725 6.60 -12.40 28.55
N ARG A 726 6.04 -13.20 29.46
CA ARG A 726 4.65 -13.70 29.36
C ARG A 726 3.64 -12.57 29.25
N THR A 727 3.77 -11.55 30.10
CA THR A 727 2.91 -10.36 30.06
C THR A 727 3.04 -9.64 28.72
N THR A 728 4.25 -9.48 28.22
CA THR A 728 4.52 -8.82 26.93
C THR A 728 3.89 -9.58 25.76
N LEU A 729 4.08 -10.89 25.67
CA LEU A 729 3.48 -11.73 24.62
C LEU A 729 1.96 -11.63 24.66
N ARG A 730 1.38 -11.63 25.87
CA ARG A 730 -0.06 -11.44 26.05
C ARG A 730 -0.53 -10.08 25.56
N VAL A 731 0.18 -9.00 25.90
CA VAL A 731 -0.18 -7.67 25.39
C VAL A 731 -0.10 -7.63 23.87
N ASN A 732 0.96 -8.14 23.25
CA ASN A 732 1.07 -8.12 21.80
C ASN A 732 -0.07 -8.90 21.12
N GLU A 733 -0.46 -10.06 21.66
CA GLU A 733 -1.63 -10.83 21.19
C GLU A 733 -2.93 -10.03 21.28
N LEU A 734 -3.17 -9.37 22.43
CA LEU A 734 -4.38 -8.59 22.68
C LEU A 734 -4.54 -7.41 21.71
N MET A 735 -3.42 -6.84 21.25
CA MET A 735 -3.40 -5.66 20.38
C MET A 735 -3.64 -6.00 18.90
N MET A 736 -3.64 -7.28 18.52
CA MET A 736 -3.84 -7.70 17.13
C MET A 736 -5.32 -7.77 16.73
N PRO A 737 -5.73 -7.30 15.54
CA PRO A 737 -7.10 -7.41 15.06
C PRO A 737 -7.55 -8.86 14.89
N GLY A 738 -8.83 -9.08 15.13
CA GLY A 738 -9.47 -10.38 14.94
C GLY A 738 -10.98 -10.24 14.85
N GLU A 739 -11.59 -10.99 13.94
CA GLU A 739 -13.04 -10.96 13.74
C GLU A 739 -13.78 -11.47 14.99
N GLY A 740 -14.98 -10.95 15.23
CA GLY A 740 -15.85 -11.41 16.33
C GLY A 740 -15.47 -10.90 17.73
N ARG A 741 -14.47 -10.02 17.83
CA ARG A 741 -14.15 -9.28 19.06
C ARG A 741 -15.23 -8.24 19.38
N ARG A 742 -15.38 -7.90 20.66
CA ARG A 742 -16.37 -6.92 21.15
C ARG A 742 -15.67 -5.91 22.05
N PHE A 743 -15.83 -4.63 21.75
CA PHE A 743 -15.13 -3.54 22.43
C PHE A 743 -16.12 -2.63 23.21
N PRO A 744 -15.65 -1.92 24.27
CA PRO A 744 -14.30 -1.97 24.83
C PRO A 744 -14.00 -3.31 25.51
N GLU A 745 -12.74 -3.75 25.43
CA GLU A 745 -12.24 -4.91 26.19
C GLU A 745 -11.35 -4.41 27.33
N VAL A 746 -11.49 -5.02 28.51
CA VAL A 746 -10.62 -4.75 29.66
C VAL A 746 -9.98 -6.05 30.10
N HIS A 747 -8.65 -6.10 30.09
CA HIS A 747 -7.88 -7.28 30.48
C HIS A 747 -7.07 -6.99 31.75
N ALA A 748 -7.14 -7.89 32.73
CA ALA A 748 -6.19 -7.92 33.83
C ALA A 748 -4.86 -8.52 33.36
N LEU A 749 -3.75 -7.90 33.75
CA LEU A 749 -2.40 -8.33 33.40
C LEU A 749 -1.62 -8.69 34.67
N GLU A 750 -0.73 -9.69 34.57
CA GLU A 750 0.16 -10.11 35.67
C GLU A 750 1.02 -8.93 36.18
N HIS A 751 1.41 -8.03 35.27
CA HIS A 751 2.15 -6.81 35.55
C HIS A 751 1.58 -5.60 34.79
N ASP A 752 1.74 -4.40 35.34
CA ASP A 752 1.31 -3.13 34.75
C ASP A 752 2.18 -2.74 33.55
N PHE A 753 1.86 -3.36 32.42
CA PHE A 753 2.51 -3.13 31.15
C PHE A 753 2.39 -1.67 30.69
N ALA A 754 1.27 -1.00 30.95
CA ALA A 754 1.06 0.37 30.50
C ALA A 754 2.01 1.34 31.23
N ALA A 755 2.15 1.18 32.55
CA ALA A 755 3.10 1.97 33.33
C ALA A 755 4.56 1.67 32.95
N TRP A 756 4.91 0.40 32.77
CA TRP A 756 6.24 0.00 32.30
C TRP A 756 6.54 0.56 30.91
N PHE A 757 5.57 0.48 29.98
CA PHE A 757 5.75 0.99 28.63
C PHE A 757 5.92 2.52 28.63
N ASP A 758 5.09 3.26 29.37
CA ASP A 758 5.22 4.73 29.45
C ASP A 758 6.55 5.18 30.09
N ALA A 759 7.04 4.44 31.09
CA ALA A 759 8.33 4.71 31.73
C ALA A 759 9.52 4.51 30.78
N ASN A 760 9.41 3.60 29.80
CA ASN A 760 10.52 3.19 28.96
C ASN A 760 10.44 3.71 27.51
N VAL A 761 9.25 3.93 26.94
CA VAL A 761 9.07 4.43 25.55
C VAL A 761 9.73 5.79 25.33
N ARG A 762 10.00 6.51 26.42
CA ARG A 762 10.66 7.83 26.42
C ARG A 762 12.16 7.74 26.71
N ALA A 763 12.68 6.56 27.03
CA ALA A 763 14.07 6.33 27.39
C ALA A 763 14.83 5.65 26.24
N ARG A 764 15.94 6.26 25.80
CA ARG A 764 16.91 5.62 24.88
C ARG A 764 17.90 4.69 25.62
N ALA A 765 17.47 4.12 26.74
CA ALA A 765 18.30 3.35 27.65
C ALA A 765 17.58 2.05 28.06
N PRO A 766 18.30 1.05 28.59
CA PRO A 766 17.69 -0.15 29.18
C PRO A 766 16.65 0.21 30.24
N ALA A 767 15.72 -0.71 30.49
CA ALA A 767 14.68 -0.49 31.47
C ALA A 767 15.28 -0.27 32.86
N ALA A 768 14.93 0.87 33.48
CA ALA A 768 15.39 1.19 34.84
C ALA A 768 14.79 0.24 35.89
N ARG A 769 13.63 -0.35 35.59
CA ARG A 769 12.90 -1.32 36.41
C ARG A 769 12.31 -2.39 35.47
N LEU A 770 12.47 -3.66 35.82
CA LEU A 770 11.96 -4.77 35.02
C LEU A 770 10.43 -4.82 35.08
N LEU A 771 9.78 -5.27 34.01
CA LEU A 771 8.33 -5.42 33.93
C LEU A 771 7.80 -6.33 35.06
N ALA A 772 8.54 -7.39 35.38
CA ALA A 772 8.18 -8.32 36.45
C ALA A 772 8.13 -7.67 37.85
N ASP A 773 8.77 -6.50 38.03
CA ASP A 773 8.73 -5.78 39.29
C ASP A 773 7.48 -4.89 39.41
N TYR A 774 6.77 -4.61 38.32
CA TYR A 774 5.55 -3.79 38.36
C TYR A 774 4.40 -4.59 38.98
N PRO A 775 3.51 -3.95 39.77
CA PRO A 775 2.33 -4.63 40.32
C PRO A 775 1.40 -5.07 39.18
N PRO A 776 0.42 -5.96 39.44
CA PRO A 776 -0.62 -6.28 38.47
C PRO A 776 -1.33 -5.04 37.93
N GLY A 777 -1.61 -5.04 36.63
CA GLY A 777 -2.19 -3.89 35.93
C GLY A 777 -3.43 -4.23 35.12
N ARG A 778 -3.96 -3.22 34.43
CA ARG A 778 -5.12 -3.36 33.54
C ARG A 778 -4.83 -2.71 32.20
N LEU A 779 -5.27 -3.36 31.13
CA LEU A 779 -5.19 -2.82 29.77
C LEU A 779 -6.59 -2.72 29.17
N GLU A 780 -6.97 -1.52 28.77
CA GLU A 780 -8.21 -1.24 28.03
C GLU A 780 -7.90 -1.14 26.54
N ILE A 781 -8.72 -1.81 25.72
CA ILE A 781 -8.58 -1.88 24.28
C ILE A 781 -9.90 -1.50 23.62
N THR A 782 -9.81 -0.66 22.60
CA THR A 782 -10.94 -0.18 21.79
C THR A 782 -10.66 -0.36 20.30
N ASP A 783 -11.71 -0.36 19.50
CA ASP A 783 -11.62 -0.39 18.03
C ASP A 783 -12.40 0.77 17.40
N PRO A 784 -11.97 2.03 17.64
CA PRO A 784 -12.67 3.22 17.14
C PRO A 784 -12.69 3.28 15.61
N TYR A 785 -11.87 2.47 14.94
CA TYR A 785 -11.73 2.46 13.49
C TYR A 785 -12.27 1.18 12.85
N ARG A 786 -12.98 0.33 13.61
CA ARG A 786 -13.63 -0.90 13.13
C ARG A 786 -12.68 -1.85 12.37
N MET A 787 -11.41 -1.91 12.77
CA MET A 787 -10.40 -2.78 12.16
C MET A 787 -10.78 -4.26 12.25
N CYS A 788 -11.43 -4.69 13.33
CA CYS A 788 -11.89 -6.07 13.51
C CYS A 788 -13.10 -6.44 12.63
N GLU A 789 -13.74 -5.44 12.01
CA GLU A 789 -14.87 -5.61 11.09
C GLU A 789 -14.48 -5.33 9.64
N THR A 790 -13.26 -4.81 9.42
CA THR A 790 -12.81 -4.36 8.11
C THR A 790 -12.24 -5.52 7.30
N ASP A 791 -12.75 -5.70 6.08
CA ASP A 791 -12.10 -6.56 5.09
C ASP A 791 -10.88 -5.83 4.51
N PHE A 792 -9.71 -6.12 5.09
CA PHE A 792 -8.44 -5.55 4.67
C PHE A 792 -8.08 -5.81 3.20
N HIS A 793 -8.73 -6.77 2.52
CA HIS A 793 -8.53 -6.98 1.08
C HIS A 793 -9.33 -6.01 0.20
N ARG A 794 -10.29 -5.27 0.78
CA ARG A 794 -11.18 -4.34 0.07
C ARG A 794 -10.96 -2.87 0.46
N ILE A 795 -9.96 -2.58 1.28
CA ILE A 795 -9.64 -1.20 1.65
C ILE A 795 -8.95 -0.51 0.46
N GLU A 796 -9.63 0.48 -0.11
CA GLU A 796 -9.03 1.47 -1.02
C GLU A 796 -8.85 2.79 -0.24
N GLN A 797 -7.65 3.08 0.25
CA GLN A 797 -7.30 4.43 0.72
C GLN A 797 -6.49 5.15 -0.37
N TYR A 798 -6.69 6.46 -0.49
CA TYR A 798 -5.94 7.28 -1.45
C TYR A 798 -4.46 7.34 -1.05
N ASP A 799 -4.21 7.49 0.25
CA ASP A 799 -2.88 7.45 0.82
C ASP A 799 -2.72 6.26 1.80
N ASN A 800 -1.98 5.23 1.36
CA ASN A 800 -1.65 4.06 2.19
C ASN A 800 -0.82 4.41 3.42
N HIS A 801 -0.34 5.64 3.54
CA HIS A 801 0.32 6.14 4.74
C HIS A 801 -0.56 6.03 5.99
N GLN A 802 -1.88 5.85 5.83
CA GLN A 802 -2.90 5.93 6.88
C GLN A 802 -3.56 4.60 7.23
N VAL A 803 -3.03 3.47 6.75
CA VAL A 803 -3.53 2.12 7.11
C VAL A 803 -2.90 1.68 8.42
N PHE A 804 -3.74 1.16 9.30
CA PHE A 804 -3.45 0.92 10.69
C PHE A 804 -3.87 -0.50 11.06
N PHE A 805 -3.02 -1.22 11.77
CA PHE A 805 -3.26 -2.62 12.14
C PHE A 805 -3.23 -2.90 13.64
N GLU A 806 -2.58 -2.09 14.47
CA GLU A 806 -2.70 -2.26 15.93
C GLU A 806 -3.98 -1.62 16.49
N LEU A 807 -4.66 -2.28 17.43
CA LEU A 807 -5.85 -1.75 18.11
C LEU A 807 -5.55 -0.56 19.01
N ALA A 808 -6.57 0.22 19.37
CA ALA A 808 -6.37 1.43 20.17
C ALA A 808 -6.32 1.09 21.67
N SER A 809 -5.25 1.54 22.33
CA SER A 809 -5.02 1.44 23.78
C SER A 809 -4.15 2.60 24.27
N SER A 810 -3.88 2.67 25.58
CA SER A 810 -2.94 3.63 26.17
C SER A 810 -1.49 3.49 25.66
N THR A 811 -1.11 2.35 25.06
CA THR A 811 0.25 2.07 24.55
C THR A 811 0.35 2.09 23.01
N SER A 812 -0.79 2.15 22.32
CA SER A 812 -0.83 2.22 20.85
C SER A 812 -0.29 3.55 20.32
N ARG A 813 0.31 3.53 19.12
CA ARG A 813 0.75 4.78 18.47
C ARG A 813 -0.44 5.69 18.20
N ARG A 814 -0.25 7.01 18.31
CA ARG A 814 -1.25 7.98 17.86
C ARG A 814 -1.34 8.00 16.34
N ARG A 815 -2.58 8.07 15.87
CA ARG A 815 -2.95 7.84 14.46
C ARG A 815 -3.87 8.96 14.01
N SER A 816 -3.72 9.37 12.75
CA SER A 816 -4.72 10.21 12.09
C SER A 816 -6.03 9.41 11.99
N VAL A 817 -7.20 10.08 12.01
CA VAL A 817 -8.48 9.37 11.88
C VAL A 817 -8.56 8.75 10.47
N PRO A 818 -8.47 7.42 10.32
CA PRO A 818 -8.56 6.78 9.02
C PRO A 818 -10.00 6.91 8.52
N ASN A 819 -10.17 7.30 7.26
CA ASN A 819 -11.45 7.21 6.59
C ASN A 819 -11.46 5.90 5.81
N PHE A 820 -11.71 4.78 6.50
CA PHE A 820 -11.98 3.52 5.82
C PHE A 820 -13.28 3.70 5.05
N VAL A 821 -13.20 3.58 3.72
CA VAL A 821 -14.27 3.90 2.77
C VAL A 821 -15.65 3.54 3.35
N GLU A 822 -16.42 4.56 3.72
CA GLU A 822 -17.87 4.43 3.73
C GLU A 822 -18.26 4.09 2.30
N GLN A 823 -18.69 2.84 2.08
CA GLN A 823 -19.32 2.46 0.83
C GLN A 823 -20.38 3.52 0.53
N ARG A 824 -20.36 4.08 -0.69
CA ARG A 824 -21.43 4.95 -1.18
C ARG A 824 -22.76 4.28 -0.83
N ALA A 825 -23.52 4.92 0.07
CA ALA A 825 -24.94 4.63 0.24
C ALA A 825 -25.67 4.88 -1.08
#